data_AF-A0A9D7BCY5-F1
#
_entry.id   AF-A0A9D7BCY5-F1
#
_cell.length_a   1.000
_cell.length_b   1.000
_cell.length_c   1.000
_cell.angle_alpha   90.00
_cell.angle_beta   90.00
_cell.angle_gamma   90.00
#
_symmetry.space_group_name_H-M   'P 1'
#
loop_
_entity.id
_entity.type
_entity.pdbx_description
1 polymer ?
#
loop_
_entity_poly.entity_id
_entity_poly.type
_entity_poly.pdbx_seq_one_letter_code
_entity_poly.pdbx_strand_id
1 'polypeptide(L)'
;MSRSARHRLIGARAWLMAVAMVAMLLFVGFRFVDTDRLAGDWPLGIEHHEVDGYAALLDWRSDTASGTAERYLISSAPEACLMEERGPGWNTHWFEAEGFGDSVEVRRLRTEPGGFVIKFKRSEPFRSQRHIVLSPARVSSLRAKYLEILADELGLITPEVSFVRIIACGKDQGLFLKEERIDDDFLEKRGLPGAALAEFGHDASRPDHLFPDFDDDSLAMTDLTPVLARAYGELAAGRTDLLPYLVDARAAGALLVMAWIEHGPSAFDHAHVMAYDWSRGRLVPLYRRSRANPVARTAVPFRMSDPLTLAIVDGTIRQYVRERWSELSDEAWRVRERFAAIDRAWLPILAEGQALAVAQARMKQIQEELLGSAMLAADPIKGLEASLARHAGDASLSLGLETTGYWPGDDDAAILAGFAERTKAFVRGDTLVFPRGRYLISSDLTVPYGHAVVMEPGARIEIAAGASVMIQGPLHVRGTKRNPVFIRAADDGAPFGSFAVVGDGTTDVRIEGLQMSGGSEGRLNGVYASGMLAIHGAARTIMRDCVISGSHGEDLMNIKGGEVQLRDCIFENGHADLLDLDRCTGAIDRSVFRNGLADANGDGLDVSASRILVTGCTFSNLKDKGISVGEASQVLAMDSRFDGNAAALVSKDLSVAFASGNRFTGNGVAFAAYRKKPIYGGARLVRYTNVLEANARDEQADEQSAIITEAVLDEKVRRMFGMP
;
A
#
# COMPACT_ATOMS: atom_id res chain seq x y z
N MET A 1 -20.12 -54.19 55.26
CA MET A 1 -19.90 -52.95 56.05
C MET A 1 -19.91 -51.76 55.10
N SER A 2 -20.92 -50.90 55.22
CA SER A 2 -21.13 -49.73 54.35
C SER A 2 -20.09 -48.63 54.63
N ARG A 3 -19.32 -48.21 53.62
CA ARG A 3 -18.61 -46.93 53.67
C ARG A 3 -19.56 -45.82 53.25
N SER A 4 -20.11 -45.12 54.24
CA SER A 4 -20.88 -43.89 54.08
C SER A 4 -19.95 -42.77 53.61
N ALA A 5 -20.03 -42.42 52.32
CA ALA A 5 -19.49 -41.17 51.79
C ALA A 5 -20.40 -40.00 52.24
N ARG A 6 -20.17 -39.48 53.46
CA ARG A 6 -20.69 -38.17 53.84
C ARG A 6 -19.73 -37.11 53.31
N HIS A 7 -20.06 -36.52 52.16
CA HIS A 7 -19.51 -35.23 51.79
C HIS A 7 -19.86 -34.24 52.92
N ARG A 8 -18.86 -33.88 53.74
CA ARG A 8 -19.00 -32.77 54.67
C ARG A 8 -19.09 -31.49 53.83
N LEU A 9 -20.31 -30.97 53.69
CA LEU A 9 -20.53 -29.62 53.18
C LEU A 9 -19.72 -28.67 54.08
N ILE A 10 -18.79 -27.94 53.46
CA ILE A 10 -18.00 -26.91 54.13
C ILE A 10 -19.00 -25.89 54.69
N GLY A 11 -19.11 -25.81 56.03
CA GLY A 11 -20.04 -24.87 56.66
C GLY A 11 -19.68 -23.43 56.33
N ALA A 12 -20.67 -22.54 56.23
CA ALA A 12 -20.48 -21.14 55.84
C ALA A 12 -19.38 -20.40 56.63
N ARG A 13 -19.15 -20.79 57.90
CA ARG A 13 -18.07 -20.25 58.75
C ARG A 13 -16.66 -20.61 58.27
N ALA A 14 -16.47 -21.83 57.77
CA ALA A 14 -15.17 -22.25 57.21
C ALA A 14 -14.89 -21.55 55.87
N TRP A 15 -15.94 -21.33 55.07
CA TRP A 15 -15.87 -20.51 53.86
C TRP A 15 -15.51 -19.04 54.18
N LEU A 16 -16.19 -18.44 55.16
CA LEU A 16 -15.89 -17.07 55.60
C LEU A 16 -14.46 -16.92 56.14
N MET A 17 -13.97 -17.91 56.92
CA MET A 17 -12.58 -17.88 57.40
C MET A 17 -11.56 -18.05 56.27
N ALA A 18 -11.83 -18.91 55.29
CA ALA A 18 -10.95 -19.07 54.13
C ALA A 18 -10.88 -17.78 53.30
N VAL A 19 -12.02 -17.14 53.03
CA VAL A 19 -12.08 -15.85 52.32
C VAL A 19 -11.35 -14.76 53.11
N ALA A 20 -11.58 -14.67 54.42
CA ALA A 20 -10.91 -13.68 55.27
C ALA A 20 -9.38 -13.89 55.33
N MET A 21 -8.92 -15.15 55.36
CA MET A 21 -7.49 -15.47 55.36
C MET A 21 -6.84 -15.12 54.02
N VAL A 22 -7.50 -15.40 52.89
CA VAL A 22 -7.02 -14.99 51.56
C VAL A 22 -7.01 -13.47 51.44
N ALA A 23 -8.06 -12.77 51.87
CA ALA A 23 -8.11 -11.32 51.88
C ALA A 23 -7.00 -10.71 52.77
N MET A 24 -6.72 -11.29 53.93
CA MET A 24 -5.62 -10.88 54.81
C MET A 24 -4.25 -11.13 54.18
N LEU A 25 -4.05 -12.28 53.52
CA LEU A 25 -2.81 -12.58 52.79
C LEU A 25 -2.60 -11.64 51.61
N LEU A 26 -3.66 -11.31 50.86
CA LEU A 26 -3.61 -10.31 49.78
C LEU A 26 -3.31 -8.93 50.35
N PHE A 27 -3.96 -8.53 51.44
CA PHE A 27 -3.70 -7.25 52.11
C PHE A 27 -2.26 -7.14 52.60
N VAL A 28 -1.72 -8.17 53.26
CA VAL A 28 -0.31 -8.21 53.68
C VAL A 28 0.61 -8.23 52.45
N GLY A 29 0.27 -8.98 51.42
CA GLY A 29 1.01 -9.02 50.16
C GLY A 29 1.15 -7.63 49.54
N PHE A 30 0.06 -6.95 49.23
CA PHE A 30 0.09 -5.62 48.61
C PHE A 30 0.72 -4.56 49.51
N ARG A 31 0.62 -4.69 50.84
CA ARG A 31 1.24 -3.75 51.79
C ARG A 31 2.76 -3.86 51.85
N PHE A 32 3.33 -5.06 51.78
CA PHE A 32 4.76 -5.31 51.99
C PHE A 32 5.53 -5.67 50.72
N VAL A 33 4.86 -5.91 49.60
CA VAL A 33 5.53 -6.08 48.31
C VAL A 33 6.13 -4.74 47.87
N ASP A 34 7.34 -4.85 47.32
CA ASP A 34 8.08 -3.74 46.73
C ASP A 34 7.27 -3.11 45.58
N THR A 35 7.20 -1.78 45.53
CA THR A 35 6.53 -1.04 44.46
C THR A 35 7.09 -1.41 43.08
N ASP A 36 8.39 -1.72 42.99
CA ASP A 36 9.01 -2.14 41.74
C ASP A 36 8.48 -3.51 41.27
N ARG A 37 8.11 -4.39 42.22
CA ARG A 37 7.47 -5.68 41.90
C ARG A 37 5.98 -5.55 41.59
N LEU A 38 5.29 -4.61 42.22
CA LEU A 38 3.89 -4.31 41.88
C LEU A 38 3.77 -3.67 40.49
N ALA A 39 4.79 -2.89 40.09
CA ALA A 39 4.87 -2.23 38.80
C ALA A 39 5.21 -3.15 37.62
N GLY A 40 5.88 -4.28 37.87
CA GLY A 40 6.32 -5.22 36.84
C GLY A 40 5.22 -6.12 36.28
N ASP A 41 5.62 -7.07 35.43
CA ASP A 41 4.71 -8.00 34.78
C ASP A 41 4.24 -9.12 35.70
N TRP A 42 2.93 -9.42 35.63
CA TRP A 42 2.30 -10.45 36.44
C TRP A 42 1.99 -11.69 35.58
N PRO A 43 2.26 -12.90 36.09
CA PRO A 43 1.95 -14.13 35.38
C PRO A 43 0.44 -14.36 35.30
N LEU A 44 0.03 -15.36 34.51
CA LEU A 44 -1.36 -15.84 34.41
C LEU A 44 -2.35 -14.83 33.78
N GLY A 45 -1.86 -13.88 32.99
CA GLY A 45 -2.69 -12.93 32.26
C GLY A 45 -3.29 -11.82 33.11
N ILE A 46 -2.75 -11.59 34.32
CA ILE A 46 -3.15 -10.48 35.17
C ILE A 46 -2.67 -9.18 34.53
N GLU A 47 -3.61 -8.31 34.18
CA GLU A 47 -3.30 -7.04 33.55
C GLU A 47 -2.88 -5.97 34.58
N HIS A 48 -2.05 -5.02 34.17
CA HIS A 48 -1.57 -3.93 35.04
C HIS A 48 -2.71 -3.14 35.70
N HIS A 49 -3.84 -2.97 35.01
CA HIS A 49 -5.01 -2.26 35.55
C HIS A 49 -5.71 -3.03 36.68
N GLU A 50 -5.63 -4.37 36.68
CA GLU A 50 -6.17 -5.20 37.75
C GLU A 50 -5.31 -5.06 39.01
N VAL A 51 -3.99 -5.09 38.84
CA VAL A 51 -3.02 -4.87 39.93
C VAL A 51 -3.20 -3.49 40.55
N ASP A 52 -3.46 -2.45 39.74
CA ASP A 52 -3.76 -1.11 40.23
C ASP A 52 -5.06 -1.07 41.04
N GLY A 53 -6.10 -1.77 40.58
CA GLY A 53 -7.36 -1.88 41.31
C GLY A 53 -7.18 -2.53 42.67
N TYR A 54 -6.40 -3.62 42.74
CA TYR A 54 -6.08 -4.27 44.01
C TYR A 54 -5.17 -3.43 44.90
N ALA A 55 -4.16 -2.77 44.34
CA ALA A 55 -3.29 -1.87 45.08
C ALA A 55 -4.07 -0.67 45.63
N ALA A 56 -4.98 -0.06 44.87
CA ALA A 56 -5.83 1.03 45.36
C ALA A 56 -6.79 0.57 46.47
N LEU A 57 -7.27 -0.67 46.42
CA LEU A 57 -8.16 -1.24 47.43
C LEU A 57 -7.40 -1.64 48.72
N LEU A 58 -6.16 -2.10 48.60
CA LEU A 58 -5.43 -2.80 49.67
C LEU A 58 -4.20 -2.05 50.20
N ASP A 59 -3.61 -1.12 49.44
CA ASP A 59 -2.45 -0.33 49.83
C ASP A 59 -2.90 1.06 50.33
N TRP A 60 -2.84 1.26 51.65
CA TRP A 60 -3.17 2.53 52.34
C TRP A 60 -1.95 3.44 52.52
N ARG A 61 -1.00 3.47 51.57
CA ARG A 61 0.06 4.48 51.58
C ARG A 61 -0.57 5.85 51.28
N SER A 62 -0.38 6.79 52.19
CA SER A 62 -1.24 7.96 52.42
C SER A 62 -1.14 9.12 51.42
N ASP A 63 -0.45 8.94 50.30
CA ASP A 63 -0.22 10.02 49.34
C ASP A 63 -1.01 9.74 48.06
N THR A 64 -2.32 10.02 48.12
CA THR A 64 -3.15 10.10 46.91
C THR A 64 -2.75 11.32 46.14
N ALA A 65 -2.43 11.14 44.85
CA ALA A 65 -2.04 12.25 44.02
C ALA A 65 -3.19 13.23 43.77
N SER A 66 -2.88 14.53 43.75
CA SER A 66 -3.83 15.58 43.39
C SER A 66 -3.16 16.59 42.46
N GLY A 67 -3.88 17.00 41.42
CA GLY A 67 -3.41 17.98 40.45
C GLY A 67 -4.58 18.51 39.62
N THR A 68 -4.37 19.63 38.94
CA THR A 68 -5.41 20.27 38.10
C THR A 68 -5.01 20.21 36.64
N ALA A 69 -5.73 19.42 35.85
CA ALA A 69 -5.61 19.43 34.39
C ALA A 69 -6.33 20.63 33.77
N GLU A 70 -5.86 21.05 32.59
CA GLU A 70 -6.60 21.94 31.69
C GLU A 70 -7.99 21.36 31.40
N ARG A 71 -9.03 22.19 31.37
CA ARG A 71 -10.42 21.76 31.20
C ARG A 71 -10.94 22.13 29.83
N TYR A 72 -11.44 21.15 29.09
CA TYR A 72 -12.18 21.36 27.84
C TYR A 72 -13.66 21.25 28.13
N LEU A 73 -14.36 22.37 28.03
CA LEU A 73 -15.81 22.44 28.17
C LEU A 73 -16.43 22.17 26.81
N ILE A 74 -17.17 21.07 26.69
CA ILE A 74 -17.88 20.71 25.46
C ILE A 74 -19.37 20.70 25.78
N SER A 75 -20.08 21.73 25.33
CA SER A 75 -21.51 21.86 25.55
C SER A 75 -22.29 21.56 24.28
N SER A 76 -23.45 20.94 24.46
CA SER A 76 -24.32 20.42 23.40
C SER A 76 -25.76 20.78 23.73
N ALA A 77 -26.66 20.71 22.75
CA ALA A 77 -28.09 20.78 23.04
C ALA A 77 -28.50 19.66 24.03
N PRO A 78 -29.59 19.83 24.83
CA PRO A 78 -29.94 18.91 25.92
C PRO A 78 -30.10 17.42 25.54
N GLU A 79 -30.39 17.12 24.26
CA GLU A 79 -30.57 15.75 23.73
C GLU A 79 -29.35 15.23 22.93
N ALA A 80 -28.27 16.01 22.85
CA ALA A 80 -27.10 15.76 21.98
C ALA A 80 -25.79 15.63 22.78
N CYS A 81 -25.87 15.02 23.97
CA CYS A 81 -24.68 14.95 24.81
C CYS A 81 -23.57 14.13 24.12
N LEU A 82 -22.33 14.65 24.11
CA LEU A 82 -21.16 14.04 23.47
C LEU A 82 -21.05 12.51 23.68
N MET A 83 -21.36 12.05 24.90
CA MET A 83 -21.29 10.64 25.28
C MET A 83 -22.51 9.79 24.88
N GLU A 84 -23.66 10.41 24.59
CA GLU A 84 -24.94 9.75 24.30
C GLU A 84 -25.23 9.68 22.80
N GLU A 85 -24.52 10.47 21.98
CA GLU A 85 -24.68 10.45 20.52
C GLU A 85 -24.25 9.12 19.88
N ARG A 86 -25.15 8.56 19.08
CA ARG A 86 -24.96 7.32 18.32
C ARG A 86 -24.84 7.62 16.84
N GLY A 87 -23.61 7.65 16.32
CA GLY A 87 -23.36 7.78 14.89
C GLY A 87 -21.91 8.15 14.57
N PRO A 88 -21.42 7.82 13.36
CA PRO A 88 -20.07 8.17 12.90
C PRO A 88 -19.98 9.57 12.27
N GLY A 89 -21.06 10.36 12.30
CA GLY A 89 -21.15 11.69 11.67
C GLY A 89 -20.42 12.78 12.44
N TRP A 90 -20.24 13.92 11.79
CA TRP A 90 -19.79 15.16 12.43
C TRP A 90 -20.99 15.88 13.04
N ASN A 91 -20.87 16.28 14.29
CA ASN A 91 -21.89 17.04 15.02
C ASN A 91 -21.30 18.36 15.52
N THR A 92 -22.10 19.41 15.57
CA THR A 92 -21.65 20.71 16.05
C THR A 92 -21.82 20.82 17.56
N HIS A 93 -20.75 21.17 18.25
CA HIS A 93 -20.73 21.42 19.69
C HIS A 93 -20.11 22.79 19.97
N TRP A 94 -20.43 23.37 21.11
CA TRP A 94 -19.69 24.54 21.60
C TRP A 94 -18.49 24.06 22.42
N PHE A 95 -17.31 24.53 22.06
CA PHE A 95 -16.06 24.22 22.75
C PHE A 95 -15.50 25.47 23.42
N GLU A 96 -15.11 25.34 24.68
CA GLU A 96 -14.48 26.41 25.44
C GLU A 96 -13.28 25.88 26.24
N ALA A 97 -12.14 26.57 26.09
CA ALA A 97 -10.92 26.32 26.83
C ALA A 97 -9.98 27.53 26.73
N GLU A 98 -9.36 27.96 27.84
CA GLU A 98 -8.32 29.00 27.86
C GLU A 98 -8.64 30.30 27.08
N GLY A 99 -9.88 30.78 27.19
CA GLY A 99 -10.32 32.00 26.50
C GLY A 99 -10.64 31.82 25.02
N PHE A 100 -10.49 30.61 24.47
CA PHE A 100 -11.12 30.21 23.22
C PHE A 100 -12.55 29.75 23.49
N GLY A 101 -13.50 30.21 22.67
CA GLY A 101 -14.91 29.83 22.76
C GLY A 101 -15.60 29.95 21.41
N ASP A 102 -15.85 28.83 20.75
CA ASP A 102 -16.53 28.80 19.45
C ASP A 102 -17.22 27.45 19.19
N SER A 103 -18.09 27.42 18.18
CA SER A 103 -18.66 26.19 17.63
C SER A 103 -17.60 25.37 16.88
N VAL A 104 -17.51 24.09 17.19
CA VAL A 104 -16.59 23.12 16.59
C VAL A 104 -17.36 21.91 16.06
N GLU A 105 -16.78 21.18 15.10
CA GLU A 105 -17.31 19.89 14.68
C GLU A 105 -16.63 18.76 15.46
N VAL A 106 -17.40 17.83 16.02
CA VAL A 106 -16.89 16.68 16.77
C VAL A 106 -17.39 15.40 16.13
N ARG A 107 -16.50 14.40 16.08
CA ARG A 107 -16.81 13.07 15.56
C ARG A 107 -16.15 12.00 16.43
N ARG A 108 -16.83 10.87 16.66
CA ARG A 108 -16.24 9.73 17.37
C ARG A 108 -15.14 9.04 16.55
N LEU A 109 -14.10 8.58 17.23
CA LEU A 109 -13.09 7.70 16.64
C LEU A 109 -13.69 6.32 16.38
N ARG A 110 -13.42 5.76 15.20
CA ARG A 110 -13.76 4.37 14.87
C ARG A 110 -12.77 3.38 15.48
N THR A 111 -11.53 3.83 15.70
CA THR A 111 -10.39 3.00 16.09
C THR A 111 -10.25 2.84 17.59
N GLU A 112 -10.84 3.74 18.39
CA GLU A 112 -10.66 3.75 19.85
C GLU A 112 -11.99 4.08 20.55
N PRO A 113 -12.54 3.14 21.35
CA PRO A 113 -13.76 3.38 22.10
C PRO A 113 -13.64 4.57 23.05
N GLY A 114 -14.62 5.48 23.00
CA GLY A 114 -14.64 6.67 23.84
C GLY A 114 -13.72 7.80 23.37
N GLY A 115 -13.03 7.64 22.24
CA GLY A 115 -12.23 8.71 21.65
C GLY A 115 -13.00 9.58 20.64
N PHE A 116 -12.53 10.80 20.43
CA PHE A 116 -13.15 11.82 19.59
C PHE A 116 -12.11 12.56 18.73
N VAL A 117 -12.56 13.12 17.61
CA VAL A 117 -11.83 14.12 16.83
C VAL A 117 -12.62 15.42 16.92
N ILE A 118 -11.95 16.51 17.30
CA ILE A 118 -12.51 17.86 17.25
C ILE A 118 -11.87 18.59 16.08
N LYS A 119 -12.70 19.24 15.28
CA LYS A 119 -12.34 20.05 14.12
C LYS A 119 -12.75 21.50 14.38
N PHE A 120 -11.76 22.39 14.39
CA PHE A 120 -11.91 23.83 14.54
C PHE A 120 -12.09 24.49 13.17
N LYS A 121 -12.63 25.72 13.17
CA LYS A 121 -12.73 26.54 11.97
C LYS A 121 -11.33 26.92 11.49
N ARG A 122 -11.11 26.92 10.17
CA ARG A 122 -9.80 27.31 9.61
C ARG A 122 -9.42 28.76 9.93
N SER A 123 -10.40 29.65 10.06
CA SER A 123 -10.18 31.06 10.44
C SER A 123 -9.83 31.25 11.91
N GLU A 124 -10.22 30.31 12.77
CA GLU A 124 -10.09 30.40 14.23
C GLU A 124 -9.62 29.04 14.79
N PRO A 125 -8.37 28.63 14.50
CA PRO A 125 -7.83 27.38 15.01
C PRO A 125 -7.49 27.49 16.50
N PHE A 126 -7.72 26.42 17.27
CA PHE A 126 -7.38 26.39 18.69
C PHE A 126 -5.88 26.10 18.86
N ARG A 127 -5.13 27.04 19.45
CA ARG A 127 -3.65 26.97 19.57
C ARG A 127 -2.94 26.68 18.23
N SER A 128 -3.47 27.24 17.14
CA SER A 128 -3.01 26.98 15.77
C SER A 128 -3.16 25.51 15.33
N GLN A 129 -4.09 24.76 15.92
CA GLN A 129 -4.40 23.38 15.57
C GLN A 129 -5.81 23.33 14.99
N ARG A 130 -5.95 22.82 13.77
CA ARG A 130 -7.26 22.69 13.13
C ARG A 130 -7.99 21.42 13.58
N HIS A 131 -7.25 20.35 13.87
CA HIS A 131 -7.83 19.10 14.32
C HIS A 131 -7.05 18.53 15.50
N ILE A 132 -7.78 18.12 16.54
CA ILE A 132 -7.24 17.40 17.69
C ILE A 132 -7.96 16.07 17.85
N VAL A 133 -7.22 15.07 18.29
CA VAL A 133 -7.71 13.74 18.65
C VAL A 133 -7.67 13.63 20.17
N LEU A 134 -8.79 13.21 20.77
CA LEU A 134 -8.94 12.99 22.19
C LEU A 134 -9.19 11.52 22.44
N SER A 135 -8.34 10.87 23.22
CA SER A 135 -8.47 9.46 23.61
C SER A 135 -8.46 9.33 25.13
N PRO A 136 -9.22 8.40 25.75
CA PRO A 136 -9.21 8.22 27.20
C PRO A 136 -7.78 8.01 27.75
N ALA A 137 -7.37 8.82 28.73
CA ALA A 137 -6.02 8.75 29.30
C ALA A 137 -5.93 7.81 30.51
N ARG A 138 -4.77 7.16 30.63
CA ARG A 138 -4.35 6.37 31.80
C ARG A 138 -2.92 6.75 32.17
N VAL A 139 -2.40 6.25 33.29
CA VAL A 139 -0.99 6.44 33.66
C VAL A 139 -0.03 6.00 32.54
N SER A 140 -0.32 4.88 31.86
CA SER A 140 0.47 4.41 30.72
C SER A 140 0.46 5.34 29.50
N SER A 141 -0.53 6.23 29.39
CA SER A 141 -0.59 7.24 28.32
C SER A 141 0.55 8.27 28.43
N LEU A 142 1.23 8.38 29.57
CA LEU A 142 2.40 9.25 29.73
C LEU A 142 3.56 8.85 28.81
N ARG A 143 3.63 7.57 28.40
CA ARG A 143 4.56 7.10 27.36
C ARG A 143 4.48 7.93 26.09
N ALA A 144 3.28 8.35 25.67
CA ALA A 144 3.12 9.18 24.48
C ALA A 144 3.83 10.53 24.60
N LYS A 145 3.89 11.12 25.81
CA LYS A 145 4.59 12.38 26.05
C LYS A 145 6.11 12.21 26.04
N TYR A 146 6.61 11.08 26.53
CA TYR A 146 8.04 10.76 26.42
C TYR A 146 8.47 10.58 24.96
N LEU A 147 7.65 9.89 24.16
CA LEU A 147 7.92 9.68 22.74
C LEU A 147 7.88 10.99 21.94
N GLU A 148 6.96 11.91 22.24
CA GLU A 148 6.97 13.26 21.66
C GLU A 148 8.28 14.01 21.98
N ILE A 149 8.73 13.95 23.24
CA ILE A 149 9.99 14.60 23.65
C ILE A 149 11.19 14.00 22.92
N LEU A 150 11.24 12.67 22.79
CA LEU A 150 12.30 11.99 22.05
C LEU A 150 12.30 12.38 20.56
N ALA A 151 11.12 12.41 19.94
CA ALA A 151 10.98 12.82 18.55
C ALA A 151 11.42 14.28 18.35
N ASP A 152 11.05 15.18 19.27
CA ASP A 152 11.49 16.59 19.30
C ASP A 152 13.03 16.71 19.45
N GLU A 153 13.64 15.94 20.36
CA GLU A 153 15.10 15.91 20.56
C GLU A 153 15.84 15.38 19.32
N LEU A 154 15.25 14.42 18.61
CA LEU A 154 15.77 13.89 17.34
C LEU A 154 15.51 14.84 16.15
N GLY A 155 14.75 15.92 16.33
CA GLY A 155 14.42 16.89 15.29
C GLY A 155 13.35 16.40 14.30
N LEU A 156 12.51 15.45 14.70
CA LEU A 156 11.42 14.93 13.87
C LEU A 156 10.20 15.83 13.94
N ILE A 157 9.48 15.93 12.82
CA ILE A 157 8.15 16.52 12.80
C ILE A 157 7.18 15.53 13.46
N THR A 158 6.67 15.89 14.64
CA THR A 158 5.77 15.07 15.46
C THR A 158 4.53 15.87 15.90
N PRO A 159 3.36 15.23 16.06
CA PRO A 159 2.20 15.89 16.65
C PRO A 159 2.43 16.23 18.13
N GLU A 160 1.82 17.32 18.58
CA GLU A 160 1.85 17.73 19.99
C GLU A 160 0.90 16.88 20.84
N VAL A 161 1.41 16.37 21.97
CA VAL A 161 0.67 15.56 22.93
C VAL A 161 0.50 16.31 24.26
N SER A 162 -0.70 16.26 24.83
CA SER A 162 -0.98 16.80 26.18
C SER A 162 -2.11 16.02 26.87
N PHE A 163 -2.43 16.38 28.11
CA PHE A 163 -3.53 15.77 28.86
C PHE A 163 -4.52 16.82 29.30
N VAL A 164 -5.80 16.52 29.12
CA VAL A 164 -6.90 17.45 29.37
C VAL A 164 -8.05 16.73 30.08
N ARG A 165 -8.78 17.45 30.93
CA ARG A 165 -10.00 16.97 31.57
C ARG A 165 -11.19 17.45 30.74
N ILE A 166 -12.01 16.51 30.26
CA ILE A 166 -13.19 16.84 29.48
C ILE A 166 -14.38 17.02 30.43
N ILE A 167 -15.06 18.16 30.32
CA ILE A 167 -16.36 18.39 30.95
C ILE A 167 -17.38 18.50 29.83
N ALA A 168 -18.22 17.48 29.70
CA ALA A 168 -19.27 17.46 28.70
C ALA A 168 -20.64 17.41 29.39
N CYS A 169 -21.56 18.26 28.93
CA CYS A 169 -22.95 18.30 29.43
C CYS A 169 -23.06 18.49 30.95
N GLY A 170 -22.16 19.30 31.53
CA GLY A 170 -22.10 19.56 32.98
C GLY A 170 -21.57 18.40 33.82
N LYS A 171 -21.05 17.33 33.19
CA LYS A 171 -20.45 16.18 33.87
C LYS A 171 -18.98 16.05 33.51
N ASP A 172 -18.15 15.74 34.51
CA ASP A 172 -16.75 15.37 34.31
C ASP A 172 -16.68 14.00 33.61
N GLN A 173 -16.00 13.96 32.48
CA GLN A 173 -15.82 12.76 31.65
C GLN A 173 -14.46 12.10 31.89
N GLY A 174 -13.64 12.64 32.80
CA GLY A 174 -12.30 12.14 33.10
C GLY A 174 -11.21 12.78 32.25
N LEU A 175 -10.03 12.15 32.29
CA LEU A 175 -8.82 12.61 31.61
C LEU A 175 -8.70 12.01 30.22
N PHE A 176 -8.24 12.82 29.29
CA PHE A 176 -8.02 12.47 27.89
C PHE A 176 -6.61 12.86 27.46
N LEU A 177 -6.00 11.99 26.68
CA LEU A 177 -4.81 12.25 25.88
C LEU A 177 -5.26 13.08 24.68
N LYS A 178 -4.75 14.30 24.60
CA LYS A 178 -4.92 15.17 23.44
C LYS A 178 -3.71 15.01 22.53
N GLU A 179 -3.96 14.73 21.26
CA GLU A 179 -2.94 14.58 20.21
C GLU A 179 -3.34 15.47 19.02
N GLU A 180 -2.43 16.31 18.53
CA GLU A 180 -2.65 17.03 17.28
C GLU A 180 -2.78 16.05 16.11
N ARG A 181 -3.73 16.26 15.19
CA ARG A 181 -3.85 15.39 14.02
C ARG A 181 -2.81 15.81 12.97
N ILE A 182 -2.15 14.83 12.35
CA ILE A 182 -1.34 15.06 11.15
C ILE A 182 -2.32 15.16 9.96
N ASP A 183 -2.43 16.35 9.39
CA ASP A 183 -3.22 16.71 8.22
C ASP A 183 -2.57 17.90 7.49
N ASP A 184 -3.17 18.40 6.41
CA ASP A 184 -2.63 19.49 5.60
C ASP A 184 -2.30 20.75 6.41
N ASP A 185 -3.13 21.11 7.39
CA ASP A 185 -2.90 22.31 8.21
C ASP A 185 -1.76 22.08 9.21
N PHE A 186 -1.61 20.86 9.75
CA PHE A 186 -0.43 20.49 10.52
C PHE A 186 0.84 20.60 9.68
N LEU A 187 0.83 20.09 8.44
CA LEU A 187 1.98 20.18 7.53
C LEU A 187 2.30 21.64 7.19
N GLU A 188 1.29 22.46 6.88
CA GLU A 188 1.45 23.90 6.61
C GLU A 188 2.09 24.61 7.81
N LYS A 189 1.60 24.37 9.04
CA LYS A 189 2.18 24.89 10.28
C LYS A 189 3.64 24.47 10.50
N ARG A 190 4.03 23.29 10.01
CA ARG A 190 5.38 22.73 10.12
C ARG A 190 6.29 23.11 8.94
N GLY A 191 5.85 24.02 8.07
CA GLY A 191 6.65 24.52 6.95
C GLY A 191 6.64 23.62 5.71
N LEU A 192 5.59 22.79 5.58
CA LEU A 192 5.34 21.89 4.45
C LEU A 192 3.96 22.22 3.79
N PRO A 193 3.73 23.45 3.31
CA PRO A 193 2.45 23.84 2.73
C PRO A 193 2.17 23.04 1.45
N GLY A 194 0.97 22.47 1.35
CA GLY A 194 0.52 21.68 0.19
C GLY A 194 1.21 20.33 0.04
N ALA A 195 2.00 19.88 1.02
CA ALA A 195 2.67 18.60 0.96
C ALA A 195 1.67 17.43 0.98
N ALA A 196 1.95 16.40 0.19
CA ALA A 196 1.08 15.23 0.10
C ALA A 196 1.45 14.20 1.18
N LEU A 197 0.51 13.86 2.06
CA LEU A 197 0.71 12.89 3.13
C LEU A 197 0.55 11.46 2.61
N ALA A 198 1.50 10.57 2.89
CA ALA A 198 1.45 9.16 2.54
C ALA A 198 1.86 8.24 3.69
N GLU A 199 1.24 7.07 3.75
CA GLU A 199 1.61 5.99 4.66
C GLU A 199 2.31 4.84 3.89
N PHE A 200 3.45 4.40 4.41
CA PHE A 200 4.29 3.34 3.84
C PHE A 200 4.35 2.14 4.80
N GLY A 201 3.91 0.97 4.34
CA GLY A 201 4.00 -0.26 5.12
C GLY A 201 5.14 -1.18 4.68
N HIS A 202 5.59 -1.99 5.64
CA HIS A 202 6.83 -2.77 5.56
C HIS A 202 6.58 -4.29 5.71
N ASP A 203 5.37 -4.65 6.15
CA ASP A 203 4.94 -6.01 6.45
C ASP A 203 4.60 -6.77 5.15
N ALA A 204 5.39 -7.79 4.83
CA ALA A 204 5.19 -8.59 3.62
C ALA A 204 3.91 -9.43 3.63
N SER A 205 3.25 -9.57 4.78
CA SER A 205 1.91 -10.15 4.87
C SER A 205 0.80 -9.15 4.51
N ARG A 206 1.15 -7.89 4.27
CA ARG A 206 0.25 -6.80 3.88
C ARG A 206 0.72 -6.17 2.57
N PRO A 207 0.66 -6.90 1.44
CA PRO A 207 1.02 -6.34 0.14
C PRO A 207 0.14 -5.14 -0.27
N ASP A 208 -1.04 -4.99 0.35
CA ASP A 208 -1.88 -3.81 0.24
C ASP A 208 -1.21 -2.53 0.78
N HIS A 209 -0.21 -2.63 1.66
CA HIS A 209 0.54 -1.48 2.17
C HIS A 209 1.83 -1.17 1.38
N LEU A 210 2.08 -1.84 0.25
CA LEU A 210 3.27 -1.61 -0.58
C LEU A 210 3.26 -0.30 -1.34
N PHE A 211 2.06 0.24 -1.54
CA PHE A 211 1.83 1.39 -2.38
C PHE A 211 1.48 2.53 -1.44
N PRO A 212 2.18 3.68 -1.53
CA PRO A 212 1.92 4.78 -0.62
C PRO A 212 0.44 5.17 -0.67
N ASP A 213 -0.20 5.11 0.49
CA ASP A 213 -1.61 5.47 0.64
C ASP A 213 -1.69 6.97 0.92
N PHE A 214 -2.02 7.76 -0.10
CA PHE A 214 -2.16 9.21 0.03
C PHE A 214 -3.56 9.57 0.53
N ASP A 215 -3.63 10.36 1.60
CA ASP A 215 -4.90 10.59 2.29
C ASP A 215 -5.91 11.38 1.42
N ASP A 216 -5.48 12.40 0.67
CA ASP A 216 -6.43 13.33 0.02
C ASP A 216 -6.09 13.85 -1.40
N ASP A 217 -4.93 13.54 -2.00
CA ASP A 217 -4.53 14.12 -3.29
C ASP A 217 -4.29 13.07 -4.41
N SER A 218 -5.20 13.01 -5.38
CA SER A 218 -5.06 12.16 -6.58
C SER A 218 -3.94 12.61 -7.53
N LEU A 219 -3.58 13.89 -7.51
CA LEU A 219 -2.47 14.42 -8.31
C LEU A 219 -1.14 13.97 -7.73
N ALA A 220 -1.02 13.91 -6.40
CA ALA A 220 0.17 13.41 -5.73
C ALA A 220 0.56 12.01 -6.22
N MET A 221 -0.39 11.08 -6.26
CA MET A 221 -0.13 9.74 -6.80
C MET A 221 0.32 9.77 -8.26
N THR A 222 -0.32 10.57 -9.09
CA THR A 222 0.00 10.65 -10.53
C THR A 222 1.41 11.22 -10.76
N ASP A 223 1.75 12.29 -10.06
CA ASP A 223 3.02 13.00 -10.23
C ASP A 223 4.19 12.31 -9.54
N LEU A 224 3.94 11.58 -8.44
CA LEU A 224 4.97 10.85 -7.69
C LEU A 224 5.26 9.47 -8.24
N THR A 225 4.29 8.84 -8.90
CA THR A 225 4.46 7.49 -9.46
C THR A 225 5.74 7.40 -10.29
N PRO A 226 6.06 8.29 -11.26
CA PRO A 226 7.29 8.23 -12.04
C PRO A 226 8.59 8.45 -11.23
N VAL A 227 8.53 9.29 -10.19
CA VAL A 227 9.70 9.57 -9.34
C VAL A 227 10.00 8.37 -8.45
N LEU A 228 8.96 7.81 -7.82
CA LEU A 228 9.04 6.59 -7.04
C LEU A 228 9.46 5.43 -7.93
N ALA A 229 8.87 5.26 -9.11
CA ALA A 229 9.23 4.27 -10.13
C ALA A 229 10.72 4.20 -10.38
N ARG A 230 11.31 5.36 -10.70
CA ARG A 230 12.73 5.47 -11.02
C ARG A 230 13.58 5.11 -9.81
N ALA A 231 13.20 5.60 -8.64
CA ALA A 231 13.91 5.29 -7.41
C ALA A 231 13.85 3.78 -7.13
N TYR A 232 12.66 3.17 -7.17
CA TYR A 232 12.50 1.73 -6.95
C TYR A 232 13.28 0.89 -7.98
N GLY A 233 13.33 1.31 -9.25
CA GLY A 233 14.11 0.60 -10.28
C GLY A 233 15.62 0.62 -10.02
N GLU A 234 16.17 1.76 -9.58
CA GLU A 234 17.57 1.87 -9.15
C GLU A 234 17.84 1.02 -7.89
N LEU A 235 16.89 1.03 -6.95
CA LEU A 235 16.95 0.26 -5.71
C LEU A 235 16.89 -1.25 -5.98
N ALA A 236 16.09 -1.70 -6.94
CA ALA A 236 16.04 -3.09 -7.38
C ALA A 236 17.35 -3.55 -8.02
N ALA A 237 18.09 -2.63 -8.63
CA ALA A 237 19.46 -2.86 -9.12
C ALA A 237 20.53 -2.81 -8.01
N GLY A 238 20.12 -2.62 -6.74
CA GLY A 238 21.02 -2.55 -5.59
C GLY A 238 21.80 -1.24 -5.47
N ARG A 239 21.33 -0.17 -6.14
CA ARG A 239 21.94 1.17 -6.10
C ARG A 239 21.12 2.07 -5.17
N THR A 240 21.78 2.77 -4.24
CA THR A 240 21.11 3.71 -3.31
C THR A 240 21.37 5.18 -3.65
N ASP A 241 22.03 5.46 -4.76
CA ASP A 241 22.53 6.80 -5.11
C ASP A 241 21.43 7.87 -5.19
N LEU A 242 20.22 7.48 -5.59
CA LEU A 242 19.07 8.41 -5.66
C LEU A 242 18.33 8.59 -4.33
N LEU A 243 18.56 7.71 -3.35
CA LEU A 243 17.76 7.69 -2.12
C LEU A 243 17.92 8.97 -1.27
N PRO A 244 19.13 9.53 -1.10
CA PRO A 244 19.29 10.81 -0.38
C PRO A 244 18.65 12.02 -1.09
N TYR A 245 18.30 11.89 -2.38
CA TYR A 245 17.57 12.90 -3.13
C TYR A 245 16.06 12.70 -3.06
N LEU A 246 15.62 11.43 -2.94
CA LEU A 246 14.19 11.09 -2.79
C LEU A 246 13.69 11.34 -1.38
N VAL A 247 14.46 11.01 -0.35
CA VAL A 247 14.07 11.10 1.06
C VAL A 247 15.00 12.06 1.78
N ASP A 248 14.46 12.92 2.66
CA ASP A 248 15.29 13.71 3.57
C ASP A 248 16.11 12.77 4.48
N ALA A 249 17.39 12.62 4.15
CA ALA A 249 18.30 11.67 4.79
C ALA A 249 18.44 11.90 6.30
N ARG A 250 18.35 13.16 6.75
CA ARG A 250 18.48 13.50 8.18
C ARG A 250 17.23 13.08 8.94
N ALA A 251 16.05 13.41 8.40
CA ALA A 251 14.78 12.98 8.98
C ALA A 251 14.61 11.45 8.91
N ALA A 252 15.08 10.79 7.85
CA ALA A 252 15.09 9.33 7.76
C ALA A 252 15.97 8.69 8.84
N GLY A 253 17.20 9.19 9.01
CA GLY A 253 18.11 8.70 10.06
C GLY A 253 17.52 8.89 11.47
N ALA A 254 16.92 10.05 11.73
CA ALA A 254 16.23 10.32 13.00
C ALA A 254 15.01 9.40 13.22
N LEU A 255 14.21 9.15 12.18
CA LEU A 255 13.04 8.28 12.28
C LEU A 255 13.45 6.82 12.54
N LEU A 256 14.52 6.34 11.92
CA LEU A 256 15.05 5.00 12.18
C LEU A 256 15.52 4.84 13.64
N VAL A 257 16.20 5.86 14.19
CA VAL A 257 16.54 5.88 15.62
C VAL A 257 15.28 5.85 16.48
N MET A 258 14.27 6.66 16.15
CA MET A 258 13.01 6.70 16.89
C MET A 258 12.24 5.37 16.83
N ALA A 259 12.19 4.73 15.67
CA ALA A 259 11.54 3.44 15.47
C ALA A 259 12.26 2.32 16.24
N TRP A 260 13.59 2.35 16.30
CA TRP A 260 14.37 1.45 17.15
C TRP A 260 14.04 1.62 18.63
N ILE A 261 13.97 2.86 19.12
CA ILE A 261 13.64 3.15 20.52
C ILE A 261 12.22 2.68 20.88
N GLU A 262 11.23 2.91 19.99
CA GLU A 262 9.83 2.59 20.29
C GLU A 262 9.52 1.09 20.17
N HIS A 263 10.13 0.40 19.21
CA HIS A 263 9.71 -0.94 18.77
C HIS A 263 10.85 -1.97 18.66
N GLY A 264 12.11 -1.56 18.78
CA GLY A 264 13.26 -2.44 18.63
C GLY A 264 13.24 -3.19 17.29
N PRO A 265 13.44 -4.53 17.28
CA PRO A 265 13.39 -5.34 16.06
C PRO A 265 12.04 -5.34 15.32
N SER A 266 10.98 -4.87 15.98
CA SER A 266 9.61 -4.83 15.43
C SER A 266 9.27 -3.48 14.79
N ALA A 267 10.26 -2.59 14.61
CA ALA A 267 10.08 -1.26 13.99
C ALA A 267 9.28 -1.31 12.68
N PHE A 268 9.51 -2.32 11.85
CA PHE A 268 8.85 -2.50 10.56
C PHE A 268 7.62 -3.40 10.58
N ASP A 269 7.03 -3.64 11.76
CA ASP A 269 5.69 -4.24 11.86
C ASP A 269 4.59 -3.16 11.80
N HIS A 270 4.99 -1.88 11.81
CA HIS A 270 4.12 -0.72 11.75
C HIS A 270 4.41 0.11 10.51
N ALA A 271 3.38 0.76 9.98
CA ALA A 271 3.52 1.66 8.86
C ALA A 271 4.03 3.03 9.33
N HIS A 272 4.77 3.71 8.45
CA HIS A 272 5.41 4.98 8.71
C HIS A 272 4.80 6.06 7.82
N VAL A 273 4.73 7.29 8.33
CA VAL A 273 4.12 8.41 7.62
C VAL A 273 5.21 9.30 7.03
N MET A 274 5.03 9.73 5.80
CA MET A 274 5.90 10.72 5.15
C MET A 274 5.06 11.78 4.46
N ALA A 275 5.59 13.00 4.38
CA ALA A 275 5.01 14.07 3.57
C ALA A 275 5.90 14.32 2.35
N TYR A 276 5.31 14.38 1.16
CA TYR A 276 6.05 14.79 -0.03
C TYR A 276 6.09 16.32 -0.13
N ASP A 277 7.30 16.89 0.00
CA ASP A 277 7.56 18.31 -0.13
C ASP A 277 7.78 18.67 -1.61
N TRP A 278 6.73 19.20 -2.25
CA TRP A 278 6.74 19.64 -3.65
C TRP A 278 7.82 20.67 -3.96
N SER A 279 8.16 21.53 -3.00
CA SER A 279 9.14 22.60 -3.22
C SER A 279 10.57 22.08 -3.34
N ARG A 280 10.84 20.94 -2.69
CA ARG A 280 12.16 20.29 -2.65
C ARG A 280 12.22 18.98 -3.43
N GLY A 281 11.07 18.47 -3.87
CA GLY A 281 10.95 17.23 -4.64
C GLY A 281 11.30 15.97 -3.82
N ARG A 282 11.05 15.98 -2.51
CA ARG A 282 11.51 14.91 -1.58
C ARG A 282 10.45 14.50 -0.55
N LEU A 283 10.49 13.23 -0.16
CA LEU A 283 9.77 12.68 0.98
C LEU A 283 10.44 13.13 2.29
N VAL A 284 9.62 13.63 3.21
CA VAL A 284 10.03 14.05 4.55
C VAL A 284 9.37 13.09 5.55
N PRO A 285 10.15 12.18 6.15
CA PRO A 285 9.64 11.29 7.18
C PRO A 285 9.10 12.06 8.39
N LEU A 286 7.91 11.67 8.85
CA LEU A 286 7.24 12.22 10.02
C LEU A 286 7.18 11.16 11.11
N TYR A 287 7.16 11.60 12.37
CA TYR A 287 6.92 10.69 13.48
C TYR A 287 5.44 10.68 13.85
N ARG A 288 4.84 9.49 13.83
CA ARG A 288 3.50 9.22 14.36
C ARG A 288 3.57 7.97 15.21
N ARG A 289 3.21 8.11 16.49
CA ARG A 289 3.06 7.00 17.44
C ARG A 289 2.18 5.89 16.86
N SER A 290 2.57 4.63 17.07
CA SER A 290 1.71 3.50 16.74
C SER A 290 0.48 3.47 17.65
N ARG A 291 -0.72 3.44 17.05
CA ARG A 291 -2.00 3.39 17.77
C ARG A 291 -2.50 1.96 18.01
N ALA A 292 -1.88 0.96 17.39
CA ALA A 292 -2.26 -0.44 17.53
C ALA A 292 -1.39 -1.13 18.60
N ASN A 293 -2.00 -1.97 19.43
CA ASN A 293 -1.23 -2.91 20.23
C ASN A 293 -0.52 -3.88 19.28
N PRO A 294 0.80 -4.08 19.42
CA PRO A 294 1.49 -5.09 18.63
C PRO A 294 0.88 -6.45 18.93
N VAL A 295 0.14 -7.00 17.98
CA VAL A 295 -0.19 -8.42 18.01
C VAL A 295 1.14 -9.14 17.84
N ALA A 296 1.53 -9.96 18.80
CA ALA A 296 2.73 -10.79 18.69
C ALA A 296 2.60 -11.67 17.44
N ARG A 297 3.19 -11.23 16.34
CA ARG A 297 3.19 -11.94 15.06
C ARG A 297 4.51 -12.70 14.96
N THR A 298 4.44 -13.89 14.40
CA THR A 298 5.64 -14.64 14.00
C THR A 298 6.46 -13.78 13.06
N ALA A 299 7.75 -13.59 13.38
CA ALA A 299 8.68 -12.79 12.60
C ALA A 299 8.64 -13.25 11.13
N VAL A 300 8.25 -12.34 10.24
CA VAL A 300 8.31 -12.58 8.80
C VAL A 300 9.79 -12.52 8.40
N PRO A 301 10.33 -13.53 7.68
CA PRO A 301 11.77 -13.64 7.43
C PRO A 301 12.31 -12.56 6.47
N PHE A 302 11.43 -11.77 5.85
CA PHE A 302 11.78 -10.68 4.96
C PHE A 302 10.83 -9.49 5.12
N ARG A 303 11.33 -8.30 4.81
CA ARG A 303 10.59 -7.03 4.76
C ARG A 303 10.40 -6.58 3.33
N MET A 304 9.36 -5.79 3.11
CA MET A 304 9.12 -5.16 1.82
C MET A 304 10.12 -4.04 1.59
N SER A 305 10.53 -3.83 0.34
CA SER A 305 11.38 -2.69 0.00
C SER A 305 10.55 -1.42 -0.17
N ASP A 306 10.97 -0.38 0.51
CA ASP A 306 10.42 0.96 0.49
C ASP A 306 11.54 1.95 0.84
N PRO A 307 11.31 3.28 0.71
CA PRO A 307 12.37 4.24 0.93
C PRO A 307 13.00 4.19 2.33
N LEU A 308 12.28 3.77 3.37
CA LEU A 308 12.79 3.71 4.75
C LEU A 308 13.53 2.40 5.05
N THR A 309 13.03 1.25 4.59
CA THR A 309 13.76 -0.02 4.72
C THR A 309 15.07 0.00 3.94
N LEU A 310 15.09 0.67 2.80
CA LEU A 310 16.31 0.88 2.00
C LEU A 310 17.23 1.96 2.59
N ALA A 311 16.68 2.94 3.30
CA ALA A 311 17.49 3.92 4.02
C ALA A 311 18.43 3.27 5.07
N ILE A 312 18.08 2.09 5.58
CA ILE A 312 18.95 1.33 6.47
C ILE A 312 20.20 0.82 5.75
N VAL A 313 20.12 0.51 4.46
CA VAL A 313 21.28 -0.01 3.69
C VAL A 313 22.10 1.09 3.02
N ASP A 314 21.56 2.31 2.91
CA ASP A 314 22.25 3.46 2.35
C ASP A 314 23.40 3.97 3.25
N GLY A 315 24.56 4.25 2.65
CA GLY A 315 25.75 4.67 3.39
C GLY A 315 25.62 6.04 4.06
N THR A 316 24.98 7.00 3.39
CA THR A 316 24.79 8.36 3.91
C THR A 316 23.79 8.36 5.07
N ILE A 317 22.67 7.65 4.93
CA ILE A 317 21.67 7.59 6.00
C ILE A 317 22.19 6.79 7.21
N ARG A 318 22.95 5.70 7.01
CA ARG A 318 23.65 5.01 8.10
C ARG A 318 24.55 5.94 8.90
N GLN A 319 25.23 6.87 8.24
CA GLN A 319 26.04 7.87 8.94
C GLN A 319 25.17 8.76 9.83
N TYR A 320 24.05 9.28 9.31
CA TYR A 320 23.12 10.07 10.11
C TYR A 320 22.53 9.29 11.29
N VAL A 321 22.18 8.01 11.11
CA VAL A 321 21.72 7.13 12.21
C VAL A 321 22.77 7.06 13.31
N ARG A 322 24.05 6.81 12.97
CA ARG A 322 25.13 6.71 13.96
C ARG A 322 25.36 8.03 14.68
N GLU A 323 25.38 9.15 13.96
CA GLU A 323 25.55 10.48 14.54
C GLU A 323 24.41 10.82 15.51
N ARG A 324 23.16 10.65 15.08
CA ARG A 324 21.99 10.91 15.94
C ARG A 324 21.95 9.98 17.16
N TRP A 325 22.28 8.69 16.97
CA TRP A 325 22.31 7.72 18.07
C TRP A 325 23.40 8.04 19.09
N SER A 326 24.60 8.44 18.64
CA SER A 326 25.69 8.85 19.51
C SER A 326 25.32 10.10 20.31
N GLU A 327 24.79 11.13 19.65
CA GLU A 327 24.36 12.37 20.32
C GLU A 327 23.27 12.10 21.37
N LEU A 328 22.26 11.29 21.04
CA LEU A 328 21.22 10.90 21.99
C LEU A 328 21.79 10.11 23.17
N SER A 329 22.75 9.22 22.92
CA SER A 329 23.39 8.42 23.97
C SER A 329 24.20 9.30 24.93
N ASP A 330 24.94 10.29 24.40
CA ASP A 330 25.73 11.24 25.18
C ASP A 330 24.84 12.21 25.98
N GLU A 331 23.71 12.63 25.42
CA GLU A 331 22.75 13.55 26.05
C GLU A 331 21.57 12.83 26.74
N ALA A 332 21.59 11.50 26.88
CA ALA A 332 20.49 10.73 27.46
C ALA A 332 20.09 11.21 28.87
N TRP A 333 21.06 11.70 29.65
CA TRP A 333 20.83 12.26 30.98
C TRP A 333 19.91 13.50 30.94
N ARG A 334 20.06 14.35 29.92
CA ARG A 334 19.25 15.57 29.74
C ARG A 334 17.82 15.23 29.37
N VAL A 335 17.63 14.21 28.53
CA VAL A 335 16.29 13.70 28.19
C VAL A 335 15.62 13.08 29.43
N ARG A 336 16.36 12.32 30.25
CA ARG A 336 15.88 11.79 31.54
C ARG A 336 15.45 12.90 32.51
N GLU A 337 16.14 14.03 32.55
CA GLU A 337 15.70 15.19 33.35
C GLU A 337 14.37 15.78 32.84
N ARG A 338 14.19 15.87 31.51
CA ARG A 338 12.90 16.27 30.91
C ARG A 338 11.79 15.28 31.28
N PHE A 339 12.05 13.96 31.23
CA PHE A 339 11.10 12.94 31.67
C PHE A 339 10.70 13.12 33.14
N ALA A 340 11.68 13.34 34.03
CA ALA A 340 11.40 13.61 35.44
C ALA A 340 10.60 14.92 35.68
N ALA A 341 10.75 15.93 34.81
CA ALA A 341 9.92 17.12 34.84
C ALA A 341 8.47 16.83 34.40
N ILE A 342 8.29 16.03 33.35
CA ILE A 342 6.98 15.56 32.88
C ILE A 342 6.28 14.71 33.95
N ASP A 343 6.99 13.82 34.63
CA ASP A 343 6.44 13.02 35.73
C ASP A 343 5.89 13.90 36.84
N ARG A 344 6.67 14.91 37.26
CA ARG A 344 6.23 15.87 38.28
C ARG A 344 5.00 16.66 37.86
N ALA A 345 4.87 16.97 36.57
CA ALA A 345 3.76 17.76 36.06
C ALA A 345 2.46 16.93 35.90
N TRP A 346 2.56 15.72 35.36
CA TRP A 346 1.39 14.99 34.86
C TRP A 346 1.05 13.73 35.63
N LEU A 347 2.04 13.07 36.25
CA LEU A 347 1.78 11.82 36.99
C LEU A 347 0.79 12.04 38.15
N PRO A 348 0.83 13.16 38.90
CA PRO A 348 -0.14 13.38 39.96
C PRO A 348 -1.58 13.56 39.48
N ILE A 349 -1.76 13.98 38.22
CA ILE A 349 -3.05 14.16 37.57
C ILE A 349 -3.54 12.82 37.03
N LEU A 350 -2.68 12.09 36.31
CA LEU A 350 -3.03 10.81 35.67
C LEU A 350 -3.25 9.67 36.67
N ALA A 351 -2.57 9.71 37.82
CA ALA A 351 -2.72 8.75 38.90
C ALA A 351 -3.73 9.22 39.97
N GLU A 352 -4.64 10.14 39.65
CA GLU A 352 -5.67 10.58 40.60
C GLU A 352 -6.49 9.39 41.11
N GLY A 353 -6.53 9.20 42.44
CA GLY A 353 -7.17 8.06 43.08
C GLY A 353 -6.35 6.75 43.06
N GLN A 354 -5.10 6.77 42.58
CA GLN A 354 -4.17 5.63 42.58
C GLN A 354 -2.96 5.88 43.49
N ALA A 355 -2.23 4.82 43.83
CA ALA A 355 -1.00 4.89 44.62
C ALA A 355 0.15 5.49 43.78
N LEU A 356 0.56 6.72 44.10
CA LEU A 356 1.57 7.47 43.35
C LEU A 356 2.91 6.72 43.22
N ALA A 357 3.32 5.99 44.24
CA ALA A 357 4.58 5.24 44.24
C ALA A 357 4.61 4.11 43.19
N VAL A 358 3.48 3.42 42.98
CA VAL A 358 3.37 2.36 41.95
C VAL A 358 3.38 3.00 40.56
N ALA A 359 2.67 4.12 40.39
CA ALA A 359 2.68 4.88 39.15
C ALA A 359 4.08 5.38 38.79
N GLN A 360 4.85 5.88 39.77
CA GLN A 360 6.24 6.32 39.60
C GLN A 360 7.17 5.16 39.21
N ALA A 361 7.05 4.01 39.87
CA ALA A 361 7.86 2.84 39.56
C ALA A 361 7.61 2.36 38.12
N ARG A 362 6.35 2.37 37.64
CA ARG A 362 6.01 2.05 36.25
C ARG A 362 6.59 3.04 35.25
N MET A 363 6.51 4.34 35.54
CA MET A 363 7.09 5.35 34.65
C MET A 363 8.60 5.20 34.56
N LYS A 364 9.27 4.89 35.66
CA LYS A 364 10.71 4.58 35.67
C LYS A 364 11.04 3.36 34.80
N GLN A 365 10.21 2.31 34.81
CA GLN A 365 10.40 1.15 33.95
C GLN A 365 10.28 1.54 32.47
N ILE A 366 9.23 2.29 32.08
CA ILE A 366 9.07 2.76 30.70
C ILE A 366 10.26 3.63 30.26
N GLN A 367 10.76 4.51 31.14
CA GLN A 367 11.93 5.34 30.83
C GLN A 367 13.20 4.49 30.63
N GLU A 368 13.36 3.42 31.40
CA GLU A 368 14.48 2.48 31.24
C GLU A 368 14.31 1.60 29.99
N GLU A 369 13.09 1.30 29.56
CA GLU A 369 12.84 0.64 28.26
C GLU A 369 13.25 1.54 27.08
N LEU A 370 12.94 2.84 27.15
CA LEU A 370 13.21 3.79 26.07
C LEU A 370 14.67 4.25 26.01
N LEU A 371 15.30 4.52 27.16
CA LEU A 371 16.64 5.11 27.25
C LEU A 371 17.55 4.39 28.26
N GLY A 372 17.28 3.12 28.55
CA GLY A 372 18.08 2.33 29.47
C GLY A 372 19.46 1.98 28.95
N SER A 373 20.36 1.56 29.85
CA SER A 373 21.73 1.21 29.46
C SER A 373 21.77 0.05 28.45
N ALA A 374 20.85 -0.89 28.54
CA ALA A 374 20.74 -2.00 27.60
C ALA A 374 20.29 -1.55 26.20
N MET A 375 19.35 -0.60 26.14
CA MET A 375 18.88 -0.02 24.88
C MET A 375 19.99 0.77 24.21
N LEU A 376 20.66 1.66 24.96
CA LEU A 376 21.74 2.51 24.46
C LEU A 376 23.01 1.73 24.07
N ALA A 377 23.23 0.55 24.65
CA ALA A 377 24.35 -0.32 24.29
C ALA A 377 24.11 -1.10 22.98
N ALA A 378 22.88 -1.17 22.48
CA ALA A 378 22.56 -1.86 21.25
C ALA A 378 22.89 -1.00 20.01
N ASP A 379 23.20 -1.67 18.89
CA ASP A 379 23.39 -1.01 17.60
C ASP A 379 22.05 -0.97 16.85
N PRO A 380 21.44 0.22 16.66
CA PRO A 380 20.16 0.35 15.97
C PRO A 380 20.24 -0.14 14.52
N ILE A 381 21.37 0.05 13.82
CA ILE A 381 21.51 -0.39 12.42
C ILE A 381 21.42 -1.91 12.36
N LYS A 382 22.19 -2.60 13.20
CA LYS A 382 22.19 -4.07 13.26
C LYS A 382 20.84 -4.63 13.72
N GLY A 383 20.14 -3.92 14.61
CA GLY A 383 18.83 -4.32 15.11
C GLY A 383 17.69 -4.15 14.10
N LEU A 384 17.83 -3.19 13.19
CA LEU A 384 16.85 -2.87 12.14
C LEU A 384 17.12 -3.56 10.80
N GLU A 385 18.36 -4.01 10.56
CA GLU A 385 18.73 -4.75 9.35
C GLU A 385 17.89 -6.01 9.18
N ALA A 386 17.24 -6.14 8.03
CA ALA A 386 16.44 -7.31 7.66
C ALA A 386 16.69 -7.70 6.20
N SER A 387 16.41 -8.96 5.85
CA SER A 387 16.41 -9.38 4.45
C SER A 387 15.26 -8.70 3.72
N LEU A 388 15.55 -8.06 2.60
CA LEU A 388 14.53 -7.37 1.78
C LEU A 388 14.03 -8.28 0.66
N ALA A 389 12.73 -8.27 0.41
CA ALA A 389 12.13 -8.84 -0.79
C ALA A 389 12.42 -7.91 -1.98
N ARG A 390 13.32 -8.32 -2.89
CA ARG A 390 13.87 -7.48 -3.98
C ARG A 390 12.85 -6.92 -4.99
N HIS A 391 11.61 -7.40 -4.99
CA HIS A 391 10.55 -7.02 -5.93
C HIS A 391 9.30 -6.45 -5.24
N ALA A 392 9.40 -6.17 -3.94
CA ALA A 392 8.33 -5.56 -3.18
C ALA A 392 8.26 -4.06 -3.49
N GLY A 393 7.19 -3.59 -4.14
CA GLY A 393 6.97 -2.17 -4.44
C GLY A 393 7.55 -1.69 -5.79
N ASP A 394 8.65 -2.28 -6.29
CA ASP A 394 9.25 -1.90 -7.58
C ASP A 394 8.37 -2.22 -8.79
N ALA A 395 7.79 -3.42 -8.79
CA ALA A 395 7.12 -3.96 -9.96
C ALA A 395 5.95 -3.06 -10.42
N SER A 396 5.06 -2.62 -9.51
CA SER A 396 3.92 -1.76 -9.88
C SER A 396 4.29 -0.31 -10.25
N LEU A 397 5.49 0.11 -9.86
CA LEU A 397 5.92 1.50 -10.01
C LEU A 397 6.83 1.64 -11.22
N SER A 398 7.62 0.63 -11.60
CA SER A 398 8.54 0.70 -12.75
C SER A 398 7.82 1.06 -14.06
N LEU A 399 7.69 2.35 -14.33
CA LEU A 399 7.27 2.87 -15.63
C LEU A 399 8.45 2.73 -16.58
N GLY A 400 8.28 1.84 -17.55
CA GLY A 400 9.18 1.71 -18.70
C GLY A 400 10.22 0.59 -18.56
N LEU A 401 10.48 -0.05 -19.68
CA LEU A 401 11.68 -0.86 -19.88
C LEU A 401 12.87 0.07 -20.15
N GLU A 402 14.03 -0.19 -19.54
CA GLU A 402 15.30 0.29 -20.10
C GLU A 402 15.42 -0.34 -21.49
N THR A 403 15.27 0.48 -22.53
CA THR A 403 15.33 -0.01 -23.91
C THR A 403 16.77 -0.43 -24.20
N THR A 404 16.94 -1.70 -24.59
CA THR A 404 18.15 -2.15 -25.28
C THR A 404 18.36 -1.26 -26.51
N GLY A 405 19.59 -0.75 -26.67
CA GLY A 405 19.93 0.33 -27.59
C GLY A 405 19.34 0.19 -29.00
N TYR A 406 18.94 1.34 -29.55
CA TYR A 406 18.55 1.48 -30.95
C TYR A 406 19.59 0.90 -31.88
N TRP A 407 19.13 0.17 -32.88
CA TRP A 407 19.93 -0.19 -34.04
C TRP A 407 19.72 0.88 -35.11
N PRO A 408 20.66 1.81 -35.35
CA PRO A 408 20.68 2.51 -36.61
C PRO A 408 21.02 1.50 -37.71
N GLY A 409 20.25 1.51 -38.81
CA GLY A 409 20.71 0.91 -40.04
C GLY A 409 21.67 1.89 -40.72
N ASP A 410 22.75 1.39 -41.32
CA ASP A 410 23.70 2.24 -42.05
C ASP A 410 23.07 2.96 -43.28
N ASP A 411 21.79 2.68 -43.61
CA ASP A 411 21.03 3.43 -44.63
C ASP A 411 19.49 3.35 -44.43
N ASP A 412 18.99 3.94 -43.34
CA ASP A 412 17.55 4.04 -43.00
C ASP A 412 16.68 4.53 -44.17
N ALA A 413 17.19 5.49 -44.95
CA ALA A 413 16.52 6.04 -46.12
C ALA A 413 16.41 5.00 -47.25
N ALA A 414 17.45 4.19 -47.50
CA ALA A 414 17.42 3.14 -48.51
C ALA A 414 16.47 2.00 -48.16
N ILE A 415 16.32 1.64 -46.88
CA ILE A 415 15.36 0.62 -46.43
C ILE A 415 13.93 1.06 -46.79
N LEU A 416 13.57 2.29 -46.40
CA LEU A 416 12.23 2.82 -46.65
C LEU A 416 11.97 3.07 -48.15
N ALA A 417 12.95 3.64 -48.87
CA ALA A 417 12.85 3.88 -50.30
C ALA A 417 12.69 2.56 -51.07
N GLY A 418 13.52 1.55 -50.77
CA GLY A 418 13.44 0.25 -51.41
C GLY A 418 12.11 -0.46 -51.17
N PHE A 419 11.51 -0.32 -49.98
CA PHE A 419 10.17 -0.84 -49.73
C PHE A 419 9.08 -0.06 -50.48
N ALA A 420 9.17 1.28 -50.49
CA ALA A 420 8.21 2.13 -51.21
C ALA A 420 8.25 1.90 -52.74
N GLU A 421 9.43 1.66 -53.32
CA GLU A 421 9.58 1.35 -54.76
C GLU A 421 8.91 0.04 -55.17
N ARG A 422 8.92 -0.97 -54.28
CA ARG A 422 8.35 -2.30 -54.55
C ARG A 422 6.88 -2.41 -54.19
N THR A 423 6.30 -1.39 -53.56
CA THR A 423 4.93 -1.42 -53.04
C THR A 423 4.15 -0.15 -53.40
N LYS A 424 2.91 -0.04 -52.91
CA LYS A 424 2.10 1.19 -53.02
C LYS A 424 2.29 2.12 -51.81
N ALA A 425 3.24 1.80 -50.93
CA ALA A 425 3.51 2.58 -49.74
C ALA A 425 4.41 3.73 -50.14
N PHE A 426 4.34 4.85 -49.44
CA PHE A 426 5.18 6.00 -49.73
C PHE A 426 5.66 6.65 -48.44
N VAL A 427 6.82 7.29 -48.53
CA VAL A 427 7.39 8.05 -47.41
C VAL A 427 6.97 9.52 -47.56
N ARG A 428 6.43 10.09 -46.49
CA ARG A 428 6.10 11.53 -46.39
C ARG A 428 6.80 12.10 -45.16
N GLY A 429 7.88 12.84 -45.39
CA GLY A 429 8.75 13.28 -44.30
C GLY A 429 9.44 12.08 -43.66
N ASP A 430 9.25 11.90 -42.36
CA ASP A 430 9.72 10.77 -41.53
C ASP A 430 8.68 9.64 -41.43
N THR A 431 7.58 9.72 -42.17
CA THR A 431 6.44 8.80 -42.00
C THR A 431 6.30 7.85 -43.19
N LEU A 432 6.31 6.54 -42.95
CA LEU A 432 5.92 5.51 -43.91
C LEU A 432 4.41 5.33 -43.90
N VAL A 433 3.76 5.60 -45.04
CA VAL A 433 2.31 5.57 -45.18
C VAL A 433 1.85 4.40 -46.04
N PHE A 434 0.93 3.59 -45.50
CA PHE A 434 0.21 2.53 -46.19
C PHE A 434 -1.20 3.00 -46.52
N PRO A 435 -1.46 3.57 -47.72
CA PRO A 435 -2.80 3.88 -48.15
C PRO A 435 -3.66 2.61 -48.34
N ARG A 436 -4.92 2.77 -48.71
CA ARG A 436 -5.76 1.64 -49.11
C ARG A 436 -5.09 0.84 -50.23
N GLY A 437 -4.84 -0.44 -49.97
CA GLY A 437 -4.12 -1.30 -50.90
C GLY A 437 -3.77 -2.65 -50.28
N ARG A 438 -3.20 -3.54 -51.11
CA ARG A 438 -2.62 -4.82 -50.68
C ARG A 438 -1.10 -4.70 -50.75
N TYR A 439 -0.43 -5.13 -49.69
CA TYR A 439 1.01 -5.01 -49.46
C TYR A 439 1.54 -6.37 -49.04
N LEU A 440 2.52 -6.90 -49.78
CA LEU A 440 3.21 -8.14 -49.43
C LEU A 440 4.58 -7.80 -48.82
N ILE A 441 4.82 -8.28 -47.61
CA ILE A 441 6.11 -8.20 -46.92
C ILE A 441 6.74 -9.60 -47.02
N SER A 442 7.67 -9.77 -47.96
CA SER A 442 8.26 -11.07 -48.30
C SER A 442 9.44 -11.49 -47.42
N SER A 443 9.97 -10.58 -46.61
CA SER A 443 11.11 -10.76 -45.71
C SER A 443 11.02 -9.75 -44.58
N ASP A 444 11.87 -9.89 -43.56
CA ASP A 444 11.88 -8.96 -42.43
C ASP A 444 11.95 -7.49 -42.87
N LEU A 445 11.14 -6.67 -42.23
CA LEU A 445 11.08 -5.23 -42.45
C LEU A 445 11.33 -4.51 -41.13
N THR A 446 12.45 -3.79 -41.04
CA THR A 446 12.70 -2.86 -39.93
C THR A 446 12.42 -1.44 -40.41
N VAL A 447 11.42 -0.79 -39.83
CA VAL A 447 11.19 0.65 -39.97
C VAL A 447 12.12 1.35 -38.98
N PRO A 448 13.04 2.20 -39.47
CA PRO A 448 14.10 2.74 -38.64
C PRO A 448 13.66 3.68 -37.53
N TYR A 449 14.61 3.98 -36.63
CA TYR A 449 14.36 4.83 -35.47
C TYR A 449 13.77 6.19 -35.86
N GLY A 450 12.79 6.65 -35.07
CA GLY A 450 12.16 7.95 -35.24
C GLY A 450 11.18 8.06 -36.41
N HIS A 451 11.05 7.00 -37.22
CA HIS A 451 10.10 6.99 -38.34
C HIS A 451 8.74 6.47 -37.90
N ALA A 452 7.69 7.22 -38.22
CA ALA A 452 6.32 6.82 -37.93
C ALA A 452 5.77 5.89 -39.02
N VAL A 453 4.88 4.98 -38.63
CA VAL A 453 4.10 4.16 -39.57
C VAL A 453 2.63 4.55 -39.47
N VAL A 454 2.04 4.89 -40.62
CA VAL A 454 0.60 5.19 -40.73
C VAL A 454 -0.05 4.18 -41.67
N MET A 455 -1.08 3.48 -41.18
CA MET A 455 -1.91 2.60 -41.99
C MET A 455 -3.32 3.18 -42.12
N GLU A 456 -3.70 3.54 -43.34
CA GLU A 456 -4.99 4.17 -43.64
C GLU A 456 -6.11 3.13 -43.84
N PRO A 457 -7.40 3.51 -43.69
CA PRO A 457 -8.52 2.59 -43.78
C PRO A 457 -8.50 1.71 -45.04
N GLY A 458 -8.61 0.40 -44.86
CA GLY A 458 -8.62 -0.58 -45.95
C GLY A 458 -7.24 -1.00 -46.47
N ALA A 459 -6.15 -0.60 -45.82
CA ALA A 459 -4.84 -1.21 -46.02
C ALA A 459 -4.85 -2.69 -45.62
N ARG A 460 -4.17 -3.53 -46.42
CA ARG A 460 -4.05 -4.99 -46.23
C ARG A 460 -2.59 -5.38 -46.31
N ILE A 461 -2.01 -5.70 -45.17
CA ILE A 461 -0.63 -6.11 -45.03
C ILE A 461 -0.61 -7.63 -44.89
N GLU A 462 0.06 -8.28 -45.82
CA GLU A 462 0.27 -9.72 -45.86
C GLU A 462 1.75 -10.00 -45.64
N ILE A 463 2.08 -10.80 -44.64
CA ILE A 463 3.46 -11.06 -44.21
C ILE A 463 3.78 -12.52 -44.51
N ALA A 464 4.88 -12.75 -45.22
CA ALA A 464 5.32 -14.09 -45.59
C ALA A 464 5.69 -14.92 -44.36
N ALA A 465 5.67 -16.24 -44.51
CA ALA A 465 5.98 -17.18 -43.44
C ALA A 465 7.34 -16.87 -42.80
N GLY A 466 7.37 -16.80 -41.46
CA GLY A 466 8.55 -16.49 -40.66
C GLY A 466 9.07 -15.04 -40.75
N ALA A 467 8.61 -14.24 -41.72
CA ALA A 467 8.99 -12.84 -41.82
C ALA A 467 8.35 -12.02 -40.70
N SER A 468 9.04 -10.98 -40.25
CA SER A 468 8.59 -10.11 -39.18
C SER A 468 8.72 -8.63 -39.53
N VAL A 469 7.91 -7.80 -38.89
CA VAL A 469 7.96 -6.34 -39.03
C VAL A 469 8.35 -5.74 -37.69
N MET A 470 9.32 -4.85 -37.68
CA MET A 470 9.72 -4.10 -36.49
C MET A 470 9.67 -2.61 -36.77
N ILE A 471 8.99 -1.85 -35.91
CA ILE A 471 8.84 -0.41 -36.03
C ILE A 471 9.54 0.25 -34.85
N GLN A 472 10.62 0.98 -35.11
CA GLN A 472 11.36 1.72 -34.09
C GLN A 472 10.82 3.16 -33.94
N GLY A 473 9.51 3.31 -33.73
CA GLY A 473 8.87 4.62 -33.70
C GLY A 473 7.35 4.56 -33.57
N PRO A 474 6.65 5.70 -33.75
CA PRO A 474 5.20 5.78 -33.60
C PRO A 474 4.45 4.89 -34.59
N LEU A 475 3.36 4.27 -34.13
CA LEU A 475 2.45 3.49 -34.97
C LEU A 475 1.04 4.08 -34.92
N HIS A 476 0.46 4.33 -36.09
CA HIS A 476 -0.89 4.86 -36.25
C HIS A 476 -1.69 4.01 -37.25
N VAL A 477 -2.51 3.09 -36.75
CA VAL A 477 -3.47 2.33 -37.56
C VAL A 477 -4.82 3.03 -37.49
N ARG A 478 -5.33 3.48 -38.64
CA ARG A 478 -6.55 4.30 -38.77
C ARG A 478 -7.69 3.51 -39.41
N GLY A 479 -7.83 2.24 -39.04
CA GLY A 479 -8.95 1.41 -39.47
C GLY A 479 -10.27 1.85 -38.84
N THR A 480 -11.37 1.32 -39.37
CA THR A 480 -12.72 1.51 -38.82
C THR A 480 -13.48 0.19 -38.89
N LYS A 481 -14.57 0.03 -38.13
CA LYS A 481 -15.44 -1.17 -38.26
C LYS A 481 -15.91 -1.44 -39.70
N ARG A 482 -16.11 -0.37 -40.50
CA ARG A 482 -16.57 -0.47 -41.90
C ARG A 482 -15.43 -0.73 -42.87
N ASN A 483 -14.28 -0.10 -42.64
CA ASN A 483 -13.08 -0.22 -43.47
C ASN A 483 -11.89 -0.49 -42.54
N PRO A 484 -11.76 -1.73 -42.04
CA PRO A 484 -10.67 -2.08 -41.14
C PRO A 484 -9.34 -2.09 -41.89
N VAL A 485 -8.25 -2.00 -41.12
CA VAL A 485 -6.91 -2.37 -41.59
C VAL A 485 -6.70 -3.84 -41.29
N PHE A 486 -6.03 -4.57 -42.19
CA PHE A 486 -5.75 -5.98 -42.04
C PHE A 486 -4.25 -6.23 -41.98
N ILE A 487 -3.81 -7.03 -41.01
CA ILE A 487 -2.44 -7.58 -40.93
C ILE A 487 -2.55 -9.09 -40.80
N ARG A 488 -2.04 -9.85 -41.78
CA ARG A 488 -2.26 -11.30 -41.84
C ARG A 488 -1.04 -12.04 -42.36
N ALA A 489 -0.98 -13.34 -42.12
CA ALA A 489 -0.13 -14.23 -42.90
C ALA A 489 -0.45 -14.12 -44.40
N ALA A 490 0.58 -14.17 -45.24
CA ALA A 490 0.42 -14.16 -46.69
C ALA A 490 -0.23 -15.45 -47.22
N ASP A 491 0.06 -16.58 -46.56
CA ASP A 491 -0.48 -17.90 -46.88
C ASP A 491 -1.16 -18.51 -45.64
N ASP A 492 -2.36 -19.04 -45.83
CA ASP A 492 -3.12 -19.68 -44.75
C ASP A 492 -2.35 -20.88 -44.18
N GLY A 493 -2.20 -20.93 -42.85
CA GLY A 493 -1.49 -22.00 -42.15
C GLY A 493 0.05 -21.89 -42.16
N ALA A 494 0.61 -20.85 -42.78
CA ALA A 494 2.03 -20.55 -42.74
C ALA A 494 2.26 -19.24 -41.94
N PRO A 495 2.45 -19.33 -40.61
CA PRO A 495 2.46 -18.14 -39.77
C PRO A 495 3.64 -17.22 -40.11
N PHE A 496 3.39 -15.91 -40.09
CA PHE A 496 4.47 -14.94 -40.02
C PHE A 496 5.10 -14.97 -38.62
N GLY A 497 6.23 -14.29 -38.43
CA GLY A 497 6.80 -14.09 -37.10
C GLY A 497 5.98 -13.05 -36.32
N SER A 498 6.60 -11.93 -35.96
CA SER A 498 5.93 -10.87 -35.19
C SER A 498 5.80 -9.56 -35.95
N PHE A 499 4.77 -8.79 -35.58
CA PHE A 499 4.65 -7.37 -35.86
C PHE A 499 4.95 -6.61 -34.57
N ALA A 500 6.15 -6.06 -34.45
CA ALA A 500 6.68 -5.46 -33.24
C ALA A 500 6.82 -3.93 -33.37
N VAL A 501 6.51 -3.22 -32.29
CA VAL A 501 6.86 -1.81 -32.08
C VAL A 501 7.86 -1.75 -30.94
N VAL A 502 8.96 -1.04 -31.16
CA VAL A 502 10.02 -0.78 -30.16
C VAL A 502 10.12 0.72 -29.96
N GLY A 503 9.57 1.20 -28.85
CA GLY A 503 9.57 2.59 -28.45
C GLY A 503 10.80 3.02 -27.65
N ASP A 504 10.77 4.26 -27.19
CA ASP A 504 11.81 4.98 -26.47
C ASP A 504 11.38 5.55 -25.12
N GLY A 505 10.22 5.10 -24.63
CA GLY A 505 9.55 5.69 -23.48
C GLY A 505 8.83 7.00 -23.80
N THR A 506 8.92 7.52 -25.03
CA THR A 506 8.17 8.70 -25.51
C THR A 506 7.21 8.37 -26.66
N THR A 507 7.40 7.21 -27.30
CA THR A 507 6.65 6.71 -28.46
C THR A 507 5.16 6.53 -28.16
N ASP A 508 4.31 7.03 -29.05
CA ASP A 508 2.85 6.89 -29.00
C ASP A 508 2.36 5.87 -30.04
N VAL A 509 1.57 4.90 -29.59
CA VAL A 509 0.95 3.87 -30.42
C VAL A 509 -0.56 4.03 -30.38
N ARG A 510 -1.18 4.17 -31.55
CA ARG A 510 -2.64 4.26 -31.71
C ARG A 510 -3.10 3.28 -32.77
N ILE A 511 -3.96 2.34 -32.38
CA ILE A 511 -4.47 1.29 -33.25
C ILE A 511 -6.00 1.29 -33.20
N GLU A 512 -6.62 1.74 -34.28
CA GLU A 512 -8.08 1.73 -34.41
C GLU A 512 -8.49 0.80 -35.57
N GLY A 513 -9.52 -0.02 -35.34
CA GLY A 513 -10.13 -0.85 -36.38
C GLY A 513 -9.18 -1.82 -37.07
N LEU A 514 -8.22 -2.40 -36.33
CA LEU A 514 -7.30 -3.43 -36.84
C LEU A 514 -7.95 -4.82 -36.77
N GLN A 515 -7.77 -5.62 -37.81
CA GLN A 515 -8.01 -7.05 -37.79
C GLN A 515 -6.71 -7.79 -38.09
N MET A 516 -6.17 -8.49 -37.09
CA MET A 516 -4.87 -9.14 -37.17
C MET A 516 -4.94 -10.63 -36.87
N SER A 517 -4.25 -11.45 -37.68
CA SER A 517 -4.24 -12.90 -37.48
C SER A 517 -3.11 -13.67 -38.16
N GLY A 518 -2.77 -14.86 -37.65
CA GLY A 518 -1.87 -15.80 -38.30
C GLY A 518 -0.38 -15.48 -38.11
N GLY A 519 -0.03 -14.77 -37.04
CA GLY A 519 1.36 -14.57 -36.66
C GLY A 519 1.81 -15.54 -35.57
N SER A 520 3.05 -15.36 -35.13
CA SER A 520 3.69 -16.15 -34.09
C SER A 520 4.58 -15.24 -33.23
N GLU A 521 5.37 -15.84 -32.36
CA GLU A 521 6.54 -15.18 -31.78
C GLU A 521 7.62 -14.90 -32.85
N GLY A 522 8.52 -13.98 -32.54
CA GLY A 522 9.56 -13.53 -33.47
C GLY A 522 10.76 -12.94 -32.75
N ARG A 523 11.93 -12.98 -33.40
CA ARG A 523 13.15 -12.35 -32.90
C ARG A 523 13.79 -11.52 -33.99
N LEU A 524 13.86 -10.21 -33.79
CA LEU A 524 14.48 -9.27 -34.74
C LEU A 524 15.47 -8.39 -34.00
N ASN A 525 16.68 -8.26 -34.54
CA ASN A 525 17.77 -7.45 -33.97
C ASN A 525 17.96 -7.67 -32.46
N GLY A 526 17.90 -8.94 -32.02
CA GLY A 526 18.06 -9.33 -30.61
C GLY A 526 16.83 -9.13 -29.73
N VAL A 527 15.83 -8.37 -30.17
CA VAL A 527 14.54 -8.17 -29.48
C VAL A 527 13.68 -9.41 -29.68
N TYR A 528 13.19 -9.99 -28.58
CA TYR A 528 12.25 -11.10 -28.60
C TYR A 528 10.83 -10.59 -28.38
N ALA A 529 9.97 -10.84 -29.36
CA ALA A 529 8.54 -10.58 -29.31
C ALA A 529 7.82 -11.92 -29.10
N SER A 530 7.30 -12.13 -27.90
CA SER A 530 6.53 -13.34 -27.54
C SER A 530 5.15 -13.37 -28.19
N GLY A 531 4.60 -12.20 -28.54
CA GLY A 531 3.33 -12.05 -29.24
C GLY A 531 3.45 -11.83 -30.75
N MET A 532 2.41 -12.23 -31.49
CA MET A 532 2.29 -11.84 -32.91
C MET A 532 2.18 -10.33 -33.09
N LEU A 533 1.55 -9.64 -32.13
CA LEU A 533 1.63 -8.19 -31.96
C LEU A 533 2.40 -7.89 -30.68
N ALA A 534 3.54 -7.22 -30.80
CA ALA A 534 4.37 -6.84 -29.66
C ALA A 534 4.56 -5.33 -29.61
N ILE A 535 4.37 -4.71 -28.44
CA ILE A 535 4.59 -3.27 -28.25
C ILE A 535 5.45 -3.08 -27.00
N HIS A 536 6.72 -2.74 -27.19
CA HIS A 536 7.69 -2.64 -26.10
C HIS A 536 8.21 -1.20 -25.99
N GLY A 537 8.23 -0.65 -24.78
CA GLY A 537 8.80 0.68 -24.52
C GLY A 537 8.02 1.84 -25.11
N ALA A 538 6.74 1.67 -25.44
CA ALA A 538 5.88 2.80 -25.78
C ALA A 538 5.54 3.61 -24.51
N ALA A 539 5.45 4.93 -24.61
CA ALA A 539 4.93 5.77 -23.52
C ALA A 539 3.44 5.48 -23.28
N ARG A 540 2.71 5.32 -24.40
CA ARG A 540 1.27 5.11 -24.41
C ARG A 540 0.83 4.27 -25.59
N THR A 541 -0.05 3.31 -25.33
CA THR A 541 -0.69 2.44 -26.31
C THR A 541 -2.21 2.56 -26.19
N ILE A 542 -2.86 3.06 -27.23
CA ILE A 542 -4.33 3.15 -27.33
C ILE A 542 -4.81 2.19 -28.41
N MET A 543 -5.73 1.30 -28.06
CA MET A 543 -6.40 0.41 -29.03
C MET A 543 -7.92 0.51 -28.94
N ARG A 544 -8.58 0.58 -30.09
CA ARG A 544 -10.04 0.64 -30.19
C ARG A 544 -10.58 -0.20 -31.33
N ASP A 545 -11.69 -0.88 -31.08
CA ASP A 545 -12.44 -1.63 -32.11
C ASP A 545 -11.57 -2.63 -32.89
N CYS A 546 -10.60 -3.26 -32.21
CA CYS A 546 -9.66 -4.19 -32.82
C CYS A 546 -10.09 -5.65 -32.62
N VAL A 547 -9.72 -6.50 -33.57
CA VAL A 547 -9.83 -7.97 -33.47
C VAL A 547 -8.45 -8.56 -33.69
N ILE A 548 -7.92 -9.18 -32.65
CA ILE A 548 -6.63 -9.85 -32.66
C ILE A 548 -6.94 -11.35 -32.46
N SER A 549 -6.59 -12.20 -33.43
CA SER A 549 -6.99 -13.61 -33.37
C SER A 549 -5.97 -14.57 -34.00
N GLY A 550 -5.92 -15.81 -33.53
CA GLY A 550 -5.22 -16.88 -34.26
C GLY A 550 -3.71 -16.72 -34.27
N SER A 551 -3.10 -16.53 -33.10
CA SER A 551 -1.63 -16.58 -32.93
C SER A 551 -1.16 -18.03 -32.79
N HIS A 552 0.06 -18.30 -33.25
CA HIS A 552 0.80 -19.54 -33.06
C HIS A 552 1.97 -19.41 -32.06
N GLY A 553 2.19 -18.21 -31.51
CA GLY A 553 3.24 -17.92 -30.52
C GLY A 553 2.78 -18.07 -29.08
N GLU A 554 3.68 -17.82 -28.12
CA GLU A 554 3.34 -17.84 -26.69
C GLU A 554 2.20 -16.85 -26.39
N ASP A 555 2.30 -15.62 -26.90
CA ASP A 555 1.25 -14.63 -26.73
C ASP A 555 0.49 -14.37 -28.04
N LEU A 556 -0.77 -13.99 -27.92
CA LEU A 556 -1.50 -13.33 -29.00
C LEU A 556 -1.04 -11.88 -29.11
N MET A 557 -0.89 -11.19 -27.97
CA MET A 557 -0.38 -9.83 -27.89
C MET A 557 0.42 -9.63 -26.60
N ASN A 558 1.57 -8.98 -26.70
CA ASN A 558 2.41 -8.65 -25.55
C ASN A 558 2.74 -7.14 -25.54
N ILE A 559 2.43 -6.45 -24.44
CA ILE A 559 2.81 -5.06 -24.22
C ILE A 559 3.74 -4.99 -23.01
N LYS A 560 4.88 -4.32 -23.18
CA LYS A 560 5.88 -4.16 -22.12
C LYS A 560 6.19 -2.68 -21.91
N GLY A 561 5.75 -2.15 -20.78
CA GLY A 561 5.93 -0.74 -20.39
C GLY A 561 4.84 0.20 -20.90
N GLY A 562 4.62 1.29 -20.16
CA GLY A 562 3.80 2.43 -20.58
C GLY A 562 2.34 2.39 -20.14
N GLU A 563 1.60 3.42 -20.54
CA GLU A 563 0.16 3.50 -20.31
C GLU A 563 -0.60 2.72 -21.40
N VAL A 564 -1.55 1.87 -21.02
CA VAL A 564 -2.41 1.11 -21.94
C VAL A 564 -3.88 1.52 -21.82
N GLN A 565 -4.53 1.77 -22.94
CA GLN A 565 -5.96 2.04 -23.03
C GLN A 565 -6.57 1.17 -24.12
N LEU A 566 -7.18 0.06 -23.73
CA LEU A 566 -7.76 -0.92 -24.65
C LEU A 566 -9.27 -0.91 -24.51
N ARG A 567 -9.98 -0.67 -25.61
CA ARG A 567 -11.43 -0.46 -25.55
C ARG A 567 -12.17 -1.11 -26.71
N ASP A 568 -13.25 -1.81 -26.40
CA ASP A 568 -14.12 -2.44 -27.39
C ASP A 568 -13.32 -3.41 -28.33
N CYS A 569 -12.33 -4.12 -27.77
CA CYS A 569 -11.45 -5.06 -28.49
C CYS A 569 -11.86 -6.52 -28.29
N ILE A 570 -11.47 -7.38 -29.23
CA ILE A 570 -11.65 -8.84 -29.16
C ILE A 570 -10.29 -9.51 -29.29
N PHE A 571 -9.95 -10.33 -28.30
CA PHE A 571 -8.78 -11.20 -28.27
C PHE A 571 -9.26 -12.64 -28.25
N GLU A 572 -8.93 -13.42 -29.28
CA GLU A 572 -9.45 -14.79 -29.38
C GLU A 572 -8.54 -15.78 -30.09
N ASN A 573 -8.72 -17.06 -29.78
CA ASN A 573 -8.02 -18.15 -30.47
C ASN A 573 -6.48 -17.96 -30.47
N GLY A 574 -5.92 -17.52 -29.35
CA GLY A 574 -4.47 -17.54 -29.13
C GLY A 574 -4.00 -18.97 -28.86
N HIS A 575 -2.70 -19.21 -29.06
CA HIS A 575 -2.09 -20.47 -28.66
C HIS A 575 -2.00 -20.51 -27.12
N ALA A 576 -1.22 -19.64 -26.46
CA ALA A 576 -1.29 -19.47 -25.01
C ALA A 576 -1.98 -18.14 -24.59
N ASP A 577 -1.27 -17.17 -24.05
CA ASP A 577 -1.87 -15.99 -23.41
C ASP A 577 -2.48 -15.04 -24.44
N LEU A 578 -3.69 -14.54 -24.19
CA LEU A 578 -4.37 -13.65 -25.14
C LEU A 578 -3.89 -12.21 -25.06
N LEU A 579 -3.53 -11.75 -23.88
CA LEU A 579 -2.93 -10.45 -23.67
C LEU A 579 -2.02 -10.54 -22.46
N ASP A 580 -0.74 -10.30 -22.69
CA ASP A 580 0.28 -10.19 -21.65
C ASP A 580 0.69 -8.72 -21.48
N LEU A 581 0.57 -8.23 -20.25
CA LEU A 581 0.91 -6.88 -19.83
C LEU A 581 2.01 -6.91 -18.77
N ASP A 582 3.22 -6.54 -19.17
CA ASP A 582 4.36 -6.37 -18.27
C ASP A 582 4.61 -4.88 -18.02
N ARG A 583 4.73 -4.47 -16.75
CA ARG A 583 5.14 -3.08 -16.38
C ARG A 583 4.24 -1.99 -16.97
N CYS A 584 2.95 -2.27 -17.06
CA CYS A 584 1.94 -1.40 -17.65
C CYS A 584 1.08 -0.73 -16.58
N THR A 585 0.59 0.46 -16.88
CA THR A 585 -0.51 1.10 -16.14
C THR A 585 -1.67 1.37 -17.10
N GLY A 586 -2.91 1.44 -16.61
CA GLY A 586 -4.03 1.92 -17.43
C GLY A 586 -5.28 1.05 -17.32
N ALA A 587 -6.04 0.96 -18.42
CA ALA A 587 -7.38 0.38 -18.41
C ALA A 587 -7.75 -0.46 -19.64
N ILE A 588 -8.56 -1.48 -19.40
CA ILE A 588 -9.23 -2.33 -20.39
C ILE A 588 -10.74 -2.22 -20.18
N ASP A 589 -11.46 -1.81 -21.22
CA ASP A 589 -12.89 -1.47 -21.15
C ASP A 589 -13.69 -2.20 -22.24
N ARG A 590 -14.82 -2.81 -21.87
CA ARG A 590 -15.78 -3.50 -22.77
C ARG A 590 -15.12 -4.42 -23.81
N SER A 591 -14.08 -5.15 -23.40
CA SER A 591 -13.35 -6.05 -24.28
C SER A 591 -13.67 -7.53 -23.99
N VAL A 592 -13.42 -8.38 -24.98
CA VAL A 592 -13.77 -9.81 -24.94
C VAL A 592 -12.51 -10.66 -25.09
N PHE A 593 -12.34 -11.60 -24.16
CA PHE A 593 -11.30 -12.62 -24.14
C PHE A 593 -11.96 -13.99 -24.19
N ARG A 594 -11.64 -14.77 -25.22
CA ARG A 594 -12.19 -16.12 -25.36
C ARG A 594 -11.28 -17.02 -26.16
N ASN A 595 -11.10 -18.24 -25.70
CA ASN A 595 -10.33 -19.24 -26.43
C ASN A 595 -11.20 -20.39 -26.94
N GLY A 596 -10.72 -20.98 -28.04
CA GLY A 596 -11.12 -22.31 -28.47
C GLY A 596 -10.50 -23.40 -27.57
N LEU A 597 -10.85 -24.66 -27.82
CA LEU A 597 -10.57 -25.79 -26.92
C LEU A 597 -9.11 -26.31 -26.87
N ALA A 598 -8.12 -25.60 -27.46
CA ALA A 598 -6.87 -26.24 -27.90
C ALA A 598 -5.64 -26.15 -26.97
N ASP A 599 -5.52 -25.15 -26.07
CA ASP A 599 -4.35 -25.04 -25.18
C ASP A 599 -4.78 -24.99 -23.71
N ALA A 600 -4.07 -25.74 -22.86
CA ALA A 600 -4.32 -25.88 -21.44
C ALA A 600 -3.69 -24.76 -20.58
N ASN A 601 -2.79 -23.94 -21.13
CA ASN A 601 -1.95 -23.00 -20.36
C ASN A 601 -2.18 -21.51 -20.69
N GLY A 602 -3.11 -21.17 -21.58
CA GLY A 602 -3.35 -19.78 -21.98
C GLY A 602 -4.29 -19.04 -21.03
N ASP A 603 -3.78 -17.98 -20.41
CA ASP A 603 -4.54 -16.99 -19.64
C ASP A 603 -5.25 -16.00 -20.59
N GLY A 604 -6.41 -15.50 -20.17
CA GLY A 604 -7.12 -14.45 -20.92
C GLY A 604 -6.39 -13.12 -20.85
N LEU A 605 -5.98 -12.74 -19.65
CA LEU A 605 -5.16 -11.56 -19.39
C LEU A 605 -4.11 -11.96 -18.36
N ASP A 606 -2.82 -11.99 -18.73
CA ASP A 606 -1.71 -12.10 -17.78
C ASP A 606 -1.12 -10.71 -17.50
N VAL A 607 -0.87 -10.45 -16.22
CA VAL A 607 -0.48 -9.14 -15.72
C VAL A 607 0.70 -9.34 -14.78
N SER A 608 1.83 -8.74 -15.13
CA SER A 608 3.04 -8.74 -14.32
C SER A 608 3.51 -7.31 -14.05
N ALA A 609 3.91 -7.03 -12.81
CA ALA A 609 4.46 -5.73 -12.45
C ALA A 609 3.57 -4.53 -12.88
N SER A 610 2.25 -4.64 -12.82
CA SER A 610 1.36 -3.69 -13.51
C SER A 610 0.20 -3.21 -12.64
N ARG A 611 -0.39 -2.07 -13.00
CA ARG A 611 -1.62 -1.53 -12.40
C ARG A 611 -2.72 -1.36 -13.45
N ILE A 612 -3.69 -2.28 -13.49
CA ILE A 612 -4.71 -2.33 -14.56
C ILE A 612 -6.13 -2.29 -14.01
N LEU A 613 -6.94 -1.36 -14.53
CA LEU A 613 -8.39 -1.33 -14.36
C LEU A 613 -9.06 -2.15 -15.46
N VAL A 614 -9.88 -3.15 -15.10
CA VAL A 614 -10.65 -3.97 -16.04
C VAL A 614 -12.13 -3.72 -15.80
N THR A 615 -12.84 -3.17 -16.80
CA THR A 615 -14.24 -2.75 -16.67
C THR A 615 -15.11 -3.29 -17.79
N GLY A 616 -16.27 -3.87 -17.44
CA GLY A 616 -17.25 -4.32 -18.42
C GLY A 616 -16.76 -5.40 -19.38
N CYS A 617 -15.72 -6.15 -19.02
CA CYS A 617 -15.09 -7.14 -19.90
C CYS A 617 -15.71 -8.53 -19.76
N THR A 618 -15.46 -9.42 -20.74
CA THR A 618 -15.90 -10.81 -20.69
C THR A 618 -14.73 -11.75 -20.89
N PHE A 619 -14.55 -12.70 -19.96
CA PHE A 619 -13.55 -13.77 -20.00
C PHE A 619 -14.28 -15.10 -20.04
N SER A 620 -14.18 -15.81 -21.17
CA SER A 620 -14.99 -17.03 -21.37
C SER A 620 -14.23 -18.21 -21.95
N ASN A 621 -14.42 -19.37 -21.33
CA ASN A 621 -13.85 -20.66 -21.72
C ASN A 621 -12.31 -20.67 -21.79
N LEU A 622 -11.64 -19.92 -20.91
CA LEU A 622 -10.19 -19.99 -20.76
C LEU A 622 -9.81 -21.28 -20.01
N LYS A 623 -8.78 -21.97 -20.51
CA LYS A 623 -8.35 -23.27 -19.97
C LYS A 623 -7.42 -23.15 -18.77
N ASP A 624 -6.78 -22.01 -18.60
CA ASP A 624 -6.11 -21.64 -17.37
C ASP A 624 -6.88 -20.53 -16.65
N LYS A 625 -6.40 -19.28 -16.63
CA LYS A 625 -7.03 -18.19 -15.88
C LYS A 625 -7.77 -17.22 -16.79
N GLY A 626 -8.91 -16.70 -16.33
CA GLY A 626 -9.55 -15.55 -16.97
C GLY A 626 -8.64 -14.32 -16.87
N ILE A 627 -8.27 -13.96 -15.64
CA ILE A 627 -7.25 -12.95 -15.32
C ILE A 627 -6.23 -13.56 -14.35
N SER A 628 -4.97 -13.42 -14.71
CA SER A 628 -3.81 -13.78 -13.92
C SER A 628 -3.08 -12.51 -13.47
N VAL A 629 -2.99 -12.33 -12.15
CA VAL A 629 -2.37 -11.15 -11.53
C VAL A 629 -1.11 -11.61 -10.79
N GLY A 630 0.07 -11.30 -11.33
CA GLY A 630 1.35 -11.76 -10.80
C GLY A 630 2.33 -10.64 -10.46
N GLU A 631 3.35 -11.00 -9.69
CA GLU A 631 4.59 -10.22 -9.55
C GLU A 631 4.35 -8.80 -9.04
N ALA A 632 3.71 -8.70 -7.88
CA ALA A 632 3.33 -7.46 -7.20
C ALA A 632 2.48 -6.49 -8.07
N SER A 633 1.60 -7.06 -8.90
CA SER A 633 0.61 -6.30 -9.67
C SER A 633 -0.60 -5.87 -8.83
N GLN A 634 -1.30 -4.85 -9.31
CA GLN A 634 -2.57 -4.37 -8.79
C GLN A 634 -3.63 -4.40 -9.89
N VAL A 635 -4.71 -5.15 -9.71
CA VAL A 635 -5.80 -5.21 -10.70
C VAL A 635 -7.15 -4.99 -10.02
N LEU A 636 -7.97 -4.13 -10.61
CA LEU A 636 -9.37 -3.96 -10.23
C LEU A 636 -10.26 -4.44 -11.36
N ALA A 637 -10.95 -5.56 -11.14
CA ALA A 637 -11.97 -6.08 -12.06
C ALA A 637 -13.35 -5.62 -11.60
N MET A 638 -14.05 -4.90 -12.47
CA MET A 638 -15.37 -4.35 -12.20
C MET A 638 -16.38 -4.63 -13.30
N ASP A 639 -17.61 -4.89 -12.88
CA ASP A 639 -18.78 -5.05 -13.75
C ASP A 639 -18.54 -6.01 -14.93
N SER A 640 -17.68 -7.01 -14.73
CA SER A 640 -17.20 -7.94 -15.75
C SER A 640 -17.81 -9.33 -15.58
N ARG A 641 -17.68 -10.16 -16.62
CA ARG A 641 -18.21 -11.52 -16.68
C ARG A 641 -17.09 -12.55 -16.83
N PHE A 642 -17.16 -13.61 -16.04
CA PHE A 642 -16.24 -14.73 -16.06
C PHE A 642 -17.03 -16.02 -16.19
N ASP A 643 -17.01 -16.62 -17.38
CA ASP A 643 -17.89 -17.73 -17.73
C ASP A 643 -17.09 -18.97 -18.16
N GLY A 644 -17.19 -20.07 -17.39
CA GLY A 644 -16.65 -21.37 -17.78
C GLY A 644 -15.13 -21.47 -17.82
N ASN A 645 -14.40 -20.64 -17.06
CA ASN A 645 -12.94 -20.67 -16.99
C ASN A 645 -12.45 -21.73 -16.00
N ALA A 646 -11.24 -22.27 -16.17
CA ALA A 646 -10.67 -23.19 -15.17
C ALA A 646 -10.42 -22.46 -13.83
N ALA A 647 -9.81 -21.27 -13.89
CA ALA A 647 -9.84 -20.29 -12.82
C ALA A 647 -10.27 -18.92 -13.36
N ALA A 648 -11.07 -18.15 -12.63
CA ALA A 648 -11.57 -16.87 -13.14
C ALA A 648 -10.63 -15.70 -12.83
N LEU A 649 -10.45 -15.35 -11.55
CA LEU A 649 -9.56 -14.27 -11.11
C LEU A 649 -8.53 -14.80 -10.11
N VAL A 650 -7.25 -14.70 -10.45
CA VAL A 650 -6.17 -15.28 -9.65
C VAL A 650 -5.12 -14.23 -9.30
N SER A 651 -4.83 -14.07 -8.01
CA SER A 651 -3.77 -13.21 -7.47
C SER A 651 -2.57 -14.02 -7.02
N LYS A 652 -1.36 -13.62 -7.43
CA LYS A 652 -0.11 -14.35 -7.19
C LYS A 652 1.02 -13.44 -6.75
N ASP A 653 2.00 -13.99 -6.05
CA ASP A 653 3.35 -13.40 -5.95
C ASP A 653 3.34 -11.92 -5.49
N LEU A 654 2.83 -11.66 -4.27
CA LEU A 654 2.64 -10.32 -3.67
C LEU A 654 1.66 -9.39 -4.39
N SER A 655 0.89 -9.89 -5.35
CA SER A 655 -0.12 -9.07 -6.02
C SER A 655 -1.36 -8.83 -5.18
N VAL A 656 -2.10 -7.79 -5.56
CA VAL A 656 -3.41 -7.44 -4.99
C VAL A 656 -4.45 -7.35 -6.10
N ALA A 657 -5.46 -8.21 -6.05
CA ALA A 657 -6.60 -8.17 -6.95
C ALA A 657 -7.85 -7.67 -6.21
N PHE A 658 -8.65 -6.83 -6.86
CA PHE A 658 -9.93 -6.33 -6.35
C PHE A 658 -11.05 -6.78 -7.28
N ALA A 659 -12.16 -7.26 -6.72
CA ALA A 659 -13.32 -7.71 -7.49
C ALA A 659 -14.61 -7.07 -6.98
N SER A 660 -15.27 -6.24 -7.80
CA SER A 660 -16.54 -5.59 -7.47
C SER A 660 -17.56 -5.65 -8.61
N GLY A 661 -18.80 -6.01 -8.32
CA GLY A 661 -19.90 -5.97 -9.29
C GLY A 661 -19.81 -7.03 -10.41
N ASN A 662 -18.91 -8.00 -10.31
CA ASN A 662 -18.70 -8.99 -11.37
C ASN A 662 -19.69 -10.16 -11.25
N ARG A 663 -19.82 -10.90 -12.36
CA ARG A 663 -20.53 -12.20 -12.42
C ARG A 663 -19.56 -13.32 -12.76
N PHE A 664 -19.52 -14.35 -11.92
CA PHE A 664 -18.72 -15.55 -12.11
C PHE A 664 -19.64 -16.76 -12.26
N THR A 665 -19.70 -17.32 -13.47
CA THR A 665 -20.61 -18.42 -13.80
C THR A 665 -19.84 -19.66 -14.24
N GLY A 666 -20.08 -20.81 -13.60
CA GLY A 666 -19.61 -22.10 -14.11
C GLY A 666 -18.07 -22.27 -14.15
N ASN A 667 -17.32 -21.51 -13.35
CA ASN A 667 -15.85 -21.60 -13.33
C ASN A 667 -15.37 -22.76 -12.45
N GLY A 668 -14.18 -23.28 -12.71
CA GLY A 668 -13.54 -24.27 -11.83
C GLY A 668 -13.22 -23.67 -10.45
N VAL A 669 -12.58 -22.51 -10.43
CA VAL A 669 -12.36 -21.68 -9.23
C VAL A 669 -12.68 -20.22 -9.54
N ALA A 670 -13.58 -19.57 -8.79
CA ALA A 670 -13.90 -18.15 -9.04
C ALA A 670 -12.76 -17.22 -8.60
N PHE A 671 -12.25 -17.41 -7.37
CA PHE A 671 -11.16 -16.61 -6.81
C PHE A 671 -10.02 -17.51 -6.32
N ALA A 672 -8.78 -17.21 -6.71
CA ALA A 672 -7.62 -17.87 -6.13
C ALA A 672 -6.52 -16.89 -5.69
N ALA A 673 -5.81 -17.21 -4.61
CA ALA A 673 -4.66 -16.44 -4.14
C ALA A 673 -3.53 -17.36 -3.67
N TYR A 674 -2.33 -17.28 -4.27
CA TYR A 674 -1.22 -18.15 -3.88
C TYR A 674 0.15 -17.61 -4.27
N ARG A 675 1.23 -18.11 -3.66
CA ARG A 675 2.60 -17.86 -4.09
C ARG A 675 3.03 -18.90 -5.13
N LYS A 676 3.29 -18.47 -6.37
CA LYS A 676 3.85 -19.30 -7.45
C LYS A 676 5.37 -19.31 -7.40
N LYS A 677 6.00 -18.14 -7.22
CA LYS A 677 7.45 -17.94 -7.28
C LYS A 677 8.01 -17.68 -5.86
N PRO A 678 8.90 -18.54 -5.31
CA PRO A 678 9.39 -18.40 -3.93
C PRO A 678 10.14 -17.10 -3.60
N ILE A 679 10.65 -16.38 -4.62
CA ILE A 679 11.29 -15.06 -4.47
C ILE A 679 10.29 -13.97 -4.04
N TYR A 680 8.98 -14.22 -4.19
CA TYR A 680 7.90 -13.37 -3.71
C TYR A 680 7.26 -13.95 -2.43
N GLY A 681 6.33 -13.21 -1.84
CA GLY A 681 5.42 -13.65 -0.78
C GLY A 681 4.00 -14.00 -1.29
N GLY A 682 3.09 -14.26 -0.34
CA GLY A 682 1.70 -14.58 -0.64
C GLY A 682 0.90 -13.38 -1.19
N ALA A 683 -0.17 -13.66 -1.90
CA ALA A 683 -0.98 -12.66 -2.59
C ALA A 683 -2.22 -12.25 -1.79
N ARG A 684 -2.88 -11.17 -2.19
CA ARG A 684 -4.18 -10.76 -1.64
C ARG A 684 -5.21 -10.63 -2.74
N LEU A 685 -6.44 -11.00 -2.40
CA LEU A 685 -7.61 -10.74 -3.24
C LEU A 685 -8.73 -10.17 -2.36
N VAL A 686 -9.15 -8.95 -2.63
CA VAL A 686 -10.25 -8.30 -1.91
C VAL A 686 -11.50 -8.37 -2.77
N ARG A 687 -12.54 -9.06 -2.27
CA ARG A 687 -13.83 -9.15 -2.94
C ARG A 687 -14.88 -8.32 -2.25
N TYR A 688 -15.62 -7.58 -3.05
CA TYR A 688 -16.80 -6.83 -2.66
C TYR A 688 -18.06 -7.62 -3.05
N THR A 689 -19.17 -6.91 -3.29
CA THR A 689 -20.40 -7.54 -3.80
C THR A 689 -20.18 -8.07 -5.22
N ASN A 690 -20.31 -9.38 -5.42
CA ASN A 690 -20.22 -10.06 -6.71
C ASN A 690 -21.32 -11.14 -6.80
N VAL A 691 -21.65 -11.59 -8.01
CA VAL A 691 -22.57 -12.70 -8.26
C VAL A 691 -21.77 -13.96 -8.58
N LEU A 692 -21.93 -15.01 -7.77
CA LEU A 692 -21.29 -16.31 -7.95
C LEU A 692 -22.37 -17.36 -8.24
N GLU A 693 -22.30 -18.00 -9.40
CA GLU A 693 -23.30 -18.96 -9.86
C GLU A 693 -22.65 -20.21 -10.43
N ALA A 694 -22.99 -21.38 -9.89
CA ALA A 694 -22.59 -22.68 -10.43
C ALA A 694 -21.05 -22.89 -10.61
N ASN A 695 -20.21 -22.18 -9.87
CA ASN A 695 -18.77 -22.44 -9.84
C ASN A 695 -18.48 -23.75 -9.09
N ALA A 696 -17.46 -24.50 -9.49
CA ALA A 696 -17.07 -25.72 -8.79
C ALA A 696 -16.46 -25.40 -7.42
N ARG A 697 -15.74 -24.29 -7.31
CA ARG A 697 -15.29 -23.68 -6.05
C ARG A 697 -15.34 -22.16 -6.16
N ASP A 698 -15.78 -21.50 -5.10
CA ASP A 698 -15.77 -20.03 -5.08
C ASP A 698 -14.38 -19.48 -4.73
N GLU A 699 -13.64 -20.14 -3.83
CA GLU A 699 -12.38 -19.62 -3.30
C GLU A 699 -11.32 -20.71 -3.10
N GLN A 700 -10.04 -20.35 -3.32
CA GLN A 700 -8.88 -21.17 -3.00
C GLN A 700 -7.67 -20.29 -2.62
N ALA A 701 -7.10 -20.47 -1.42
CA ALA A 701 -5.90 -19.76 -1.01
C ALA A 701 -4.85 -20.70 -0.38
N ASP A 702 -3.55 -20.37 -0.54
CA ASP A 702 -2.48 -21.02 0.22
C ASP A 702 -2.29 -20.38 1.60
N GLU A 703 -1.38 -20.94 2.42
CA GLU A 703 -1.15 -20.49 3.80
C GLU A 703 -0.56 -19.07 3.92
N GLN A 704 -0.01 -18.52 2.83
CA GLN A 704 0.64 -17.21 2.82
C GLN A 704 -0.27 -16.12 2.24
N SER A 705 -1.33 -16.54 1.56
CA SER A 705 -2.24 -15.70 0.80
C SER A 705 -3.57 -15.51 1.54
N ALA A 706 -4.32 -14.49 1.17
CA ALA A 706 -5.63 -14.27 1.77
C ALA A 706 -6.63 -13.73 0.76
N ILE A 707 -7.87 -14.22 0.87
CA ILE A 707 -9.04 -13.69 0.20
C ILE A 707 -9.87 -12.97 1.27
N ILE A 708 -10.07 -11.67 1.10
CA ILE A 708 -10.69 -10.77 2.09
C ILE A 708 -12.04 -10.33 1.54
N THR A 709 -13.07 -10.36 2.38
CA THR A 709 -14.41 -9.87 2.00
C THR A 709 -14.65 -8.52 2.61
N GLU A 710 -15.02 -7.55 1.79
CA GLU A 710 -15.37 -6.19 2.20
C GLU A 710 -16.77 -5.82 1.68
N ALA A 711 -17.48 -4.95 2.39
CA ALA A 711 -18.87 -4.63 2.04
C ALA A 711 -18.98 -3.68 0.83
N VAL A 712 -18.11 -2.66 0.77
CA VAL A 712 -18.17 -1.56 -0.19
C VAL A 712 -16.79 -1.30 -0.76
N LEU A 713 -16.73 -1.06 -2.07
CA LEU A 713 -15.50 -0.65 -2.75
C LEU A 713 -14.99 0.67 -2.17
N ASP A 714 -13.82 0.62 -1.54
CA ASP A 714 -13.19 1.77 -0.90
C ASP A 714 -12.88 2.88 -1.91
N GLU A 715 -13.12 4.14 -1.52
CA GLU A 715 -12.77 5.34 -2.28
C GLU A 715 -11.26 5.41 -2.57
N LYS A 716 -10.42 4.94 -1.65
CA LYS A 716 -8.98 4.81 -1.86
C LYS A 716 -8.63 3.87 -3.01
N VAL A 717 -9.31 2.72 -3.08
CA VAL A 717 -9.13 1.76 -4.18
C VAL A 717 -9.61 2.37 -5.50
N ARG A 718 -10.73 3.11 -5.51
CA ARG A 718 -11.18 3.83 -6.71
C ARG A 718 -10.12 4.82 -7.21
N ARG A 719 -9.60 5.67 -6.32
CA ARG A 719 -8.58 6.67 -6.66
C ARG A 719 -7.29 6.03 -7.21
N MET A 720 -6.88 4.89 -6.65
CA MET A 720 -5.72 4.12 -7.12
C MET A 720 -5.81 3.76 -8.62
N PHE A 721 -7.01 3.48 -9.12
CA PHE A 721 -7.27 3.15 -10.52
C PHE A 721 -7.78 4.35 -11.35
N GLY A 722 -7.58 5.58 -10.87
CA GLY A 722 -7.99 6.80 -11.57
C GLY A 722 -9.50 7.00 -11.67
N MET A 723 -10.27 6.36 -10.78
CA MET A 723 -11.73 6.49 -10.74
C MET A 723 -12.15 7.64 -9.80
N PRO A 724 -13.26 8.33 -10.12
CA PRO A 724 -13.81 9.41 -9.29
C PRO A 724 -14.54 8.93 -8.04
#